data_AF-A0A4R7JW79-F1
#
_entry.id   AF-A0A4R7JW79-F1
#
_cell.length_a   1.000
_cell.length_b   1.000
_cell.length_c   1.000
_cell.angle_alpha   90.00
_cell.angle_beta   90.00
_cell.angle_gamma   90.00
#
_symmetry.space_group_name_H-M   'P 1'
#
loop_
_entity.id
_entity.type
_entity.pdbx_description
1 polymer ?
#
loop_
_entity_poly.entity_id
_entity_poly.type
_entity_poly.pdbx_seq_one_letter_code
_entity_poly.pdbx_strand_id
1 'polypeptide(L)'
;MSTTGETLRIQLLGPVRAWQYDEEVRTGPPKQRAVLGLLAGRGGEVVCVEHIIDGVWGTDTPQSAAGGVHTYVAGLRRVLDPDRGRRGTSSVLASAAGGYCLSVTADEVDALLFARRHATARRAAAEGDTARALTLYGDALSLWRGSAYSGVPGPFAAMERTRLQDLRFTAIEEWAQVMLADGRHAEAVPELSAAVSEEPLREKLRWLLMLALYRSDRQAHALSVYAQTRQLLSRELGIEPGAELQSLHQQILTGRSVPPVGRPAAGNLAERTGTPAALRVRPAQLPALARGFVGRTTELARMEKLLDESCAQPSATTTVVVADGAAGVGKTAFVLRLAHRLLDRFPDGQLYVDLCGTSLCARPLSAAEALAQLLRGLGTEDSRIPADLAGRASLYRSLLHGRRMLVVLDDAVNADQLRPLIPRGPSCVLATSRQRLTGLAVRDGAQLVRLGPLDEAESVRLLSDLGGGRLHAQDPVALRLVRLCGGLPLALRIAAEQLAARPNVSAAALAEQYSAERGRLDRLAVEDDAATSVRTVFESSYLALPAEAARMFRYLGLHRGDVITVGSAAALSGVGWDTARPLLDLLVESHLLDDAGRQTFRFHDLIRIFAAECAEREPLPLRQAALTRLLQAEQRLPGRRAVPVAGRDAACAGAVPL
;
A
#
# COMPACT_ATOMS: atom_id res chain seq x y z
N MET A 1 29.61 42.98 6.59
CA MET A 1 28.70 44.00 6.03
C MET A 1 29.30 44.47 4.72
N SER A 2 28.78 43.98 3.60
CA SER A 2 29.07 44.47 2.25
C SER A 2 27.73 44.72 1.57
N THR A 3 27.35 45.99 1.60
CA THR A 3 26.45 46.73 0.70
C THR A 3 25.52 45.95 -0.24
N THR A 4 24.23 46.06 0.10
CA THR A 4 23.04 46.06 -0.76
C THR A 4 23.19 46.81 -2.08
N GLY A 5 22.66 46.23 -3.16
CA GLY A 5 22.30 46.96 -4.38
C GLY A 5 22.47 46.13 -5.65
N GLU A 6 21.54 45.21 -5.90
CA GLU A 6 21.14 44.67 -7.22
C GLU A 6 20.11 43.54 -6.98
N THR A 7 18.96 43.84 -6.37
CA THR A 7 17.94 42.80 -6.12
C THR A 7 17.26 42.43 -7.43
N LEU A 8 17.89 41.51 -8.17
CA LEU A 8 17.31 40.86 -9.33
C LEU A 8 16.04 40.13 -8.89
N ARG A 9 14.89 40.46 -9.48
CA ARG A 9 13.63 39.75 -9.23
C ARG A 9 13.17 39.03 -10.49
N ILE A 10 12.83 37.75 -10.35
CA ILE A 10 12.38 36.92 -11.46
C ILE A 10 10.94 36.50 -11.22
N GLN A 11 10.13 36.67 -12.25
CA GLN A 11 8.72 36.30 -12.25
C GLN A 11 8.50 35.12 -13.16
N LEU A 12 7.96 34.04 -12.58
CA LEU A 12 7.63 32.77 -13.20
C LEU A 12 6.15 32.42 -13.01
N LEU A 13 5.45 33.04 -12.04
CA LEU A 13 4.01 32.85 -11.77
C LEU A 13 3.14 33.74 -12.68
N GLY A 14 3.42 33.66 -13.98
CA GLY A 14 2.86 34.49 -15.02
C GLY A 14 3.75 34.44 -16.26
N PRO A 15 3.76 35.49 -17.10
CA PRO A 15 4.78 35.64 -18.14
C PRO A 15 6.18 35.70 -17.53
N VAL A 16 7.15 34.98 -18.12
CA VAL A 16 8.53 34.97 -17.60
C VAL A 16 9.21 36.32 -17.79
N ARG A 17 9.48 37.01 -16.69
CA ARG A 17 10.08 38.36 -16.66
C ARG A 17 11.21 38.44 -15.65
N ALA A 18 12.14 39.36 -15.86
CA ALA A 18 13.16 39.72 -14.90
C ALA A 18 13.13 41.23 -14.67
N TRP A 19 13.45 41.64 -13.45
CA TRP A 19 13.50 43.03 -13.03
C TRP A 19 14.84 43.25 -12.34
N GLN A 20 15.54 44.31 -12.72
CA GLN A 20 16.65 44.82 -11.95
C GLN A 20 16.16 46.07 -11.26
N TYR A 21 16.20 46.07 -9.93
CA TYR A 21 15.53 47.11 -9.13
C TYR A 21 14.04 47.18 -9.50
N ASP A 22 13.57 48.32 -10.02
CA ASP A 22 12.19 48.53 -10.46
C ASP A 22 12.06 48.65 -12.00
N GLU A 23 13.11 48.32 -12.76
CA GLU A 23 13.05 48.33 -14.23
C GLU A 23 12.93 46.91 -14.81
N GLU A 24 11.98 46.73 -15.74
CA GLU A 24 11.79 45.44 -16.43
C GLU A 24 12.90 45.23 -17.47
N VAL A 25 13.60 44.12 -17.30
CA VAL A 25 14.75 43.73 -18.11
C VAL A 25 14.28 42.91 -19.31
N ARG A 26 14.74 43.26 -20.53
CA ARG A 26 14.33 42.56 -21.77
C ARG A 26 15.00 41.19 -21.92
N THR A 27 14.37 40.16 -21.36
CA THR A 27 14.86 38.77 -21.29
C THR A 27 14.91 38.02 -22.63
N GLY A 28 14.59 38.68 -23.74
CA GLY A 28 14.79 38.17 -25.10
C GLY A 28 13.67 37.25 -25.62
N PRO A 29 13.95 36.43 -26.65
CA PRO A 29 12.97 35.57 -27.32
C PRO A 29 12.48 34.41 -26.43
N PRO A 30 11.39 33.71 -26.79
CA PRO A 30 10.76 32.69 -25.94
C PRO A 30 11.69 31.58 -25.45
N LYS A 31 12.60 31.07 -26.30
CA LYS A 31 13.59 30.04 -25.90
C LYS A 31 14.65 30.58 -24.94
N GLN A 32 15.03 31.86 -25.06
CA GLN A 32 15.93 32.50 -24.10
C GLN A 32 15.25 32.67 -22.74
N ARG A 33 13.97 33.04 -22.72
CA ARG A 33 13.15 33.07 -21.51
C ARG A 33 12.95 31.68 -20.91
N ALA A 34 12.89 30.62 -21.73
CA ALA A 34 12.84 29.24 -21.27
C ALA A 34 14.08 28.85 -20.48
N VAL A 35 15.27 29.19 -20.98
CA VAL A 35 16.53 28.99 -20.26
C VAL A 35 16.55 29.77 -18.95
N LEU A 36 16.12 31.04 -18.96
CA LEU A 36 16.03 31.84 -17.74
C LEU A 36 15.09 31.21 -16.70
N GLY A 37 13.89 30.84 -17.12
CA GLY A 37 12.90 30.23 -16.24
C GLY A 37 13.38 28.90 -15.65
N LEU A 38 14.07 28.08 -16.46
CA LEU A 38 14.66 26.82 -16.01
C LEU A 38 15.73 27.05 -14.92
N LEU A 39 16.64 27.98 -15.15
CA LEU A 39 17.71 28.28 -14.18
C LEU A 39 17.15 28.95 -12.92
N ALA A 40 16.21 29.88 -13.06
CA ALA A 40 15.57 30.56 -11.94
C ALA A 40 14.74 29.59 -11.07
N GLY A 41 14.04 28.65 -11.69
CA GLY A 41 13.26 27.62 -10.98
C GLY A 41 14.13 26.69 -10.12
N ARG A 42 15.44 26.64 -10.35
CA ARG A 42 16.42 25.84 -9.59
C ARG A 42 17.12 26.60 -8.47
N GLY A 43 16.84 27.90 -8.29
CA GLY A 43 17.20 28.65 -7.08
C GLY A 43 18.68 28.59 -6.68
N GLY A 44 19.61 28.77 -7.63
CA GLY A 44 21.04 28.77 -7.36
C GLY A 44 21.76 27.43 -7.58
N GLU A 45 21.07 26.37 -8.00
CA GLU A 45 21.71 25.12 -8.38
C GLU A 45 22.33 25.18 -9.79
N VAL A 46 23.38 24.38 -10.00
CA VAL A 46 24.03 24.23 -11.32
C VAL A 46 23.20 23.30 -12.20
N VAL A 47 22.83 23.76 -13.39
CA VAL A 47 22.13 22.97 -14.40
C VAL A 47 23.05 22.67 -15.57
N CYS A 48 23.29 21.38 -15.83
CA CYS A 48 24.09 20.92 -16.96
C CYS A 48 23.48 21.30 -18.32
N VAL A 49 24.32 21.52 -19.33
CA VAL A 49 23.87 21.93 -20.67
C VAL A 49 22.86 20.94 -21.27
N GLU A 50 23.07 19.63 -21.10
CA GLU A 50 22.17 18.57 -21.57
C GLU A 50 20.76 18.73 -20.98
N HIS A 51 20.64 19.00 -19.67
CA HIS A 51 19.34 19.22 -19.01
C HIS A 51 18.64 20.50 -19.50
N ILE A 52 19.41 21.53 -19.85
CA ILE A 52 18.85 22.75 -20.46
C ILE A 52 18.33 22.43 -21.87
N ILE A 53 19.05 21.61 -22.64
CA ILE A 53 18.62 21.18 -23.97
C ILE A 53 17.31 20.38 -23.86
N ASP A 54 17.29 19.35 -23.02
CA ASP A 54 16.12 18.51 -22.82
C ASP A 54 14.92 19.33 -22.33
N GLY A 55 15.13 20.26 -21.40
CA GLY A 55 14.06 21.09 -20.84
C GLY A 55 13.45 22.11 -21.81
N VAL A 56 14.22 22.60 -22.78
CA VAL A 56 13.78 23.63 -23.73
C VAL A 56 13.30 23.04 -25.05
N TRP A 57 13.92 21.97 -25.54
CA TRP A 57 13.61 21.35 -26.84
C TRP A 57 12.97 19.96 -26.75
N GLY A 58 13.25 19.18 -25.71
CA GLY A 58 12.71 17.82 -25.56
C GLY A 58 13.09 16.90 -26.73
N THR A 59 12.10 16.23 -27.30
CA THR A 59 12.29 15.29 -28.42
C THR A 59 12.67 15.99 -29.73
N ASP A 60 12.37 17.28 -29.88
CA ASP A 60 12.65 18.07 -31.10
C ASP A 60 13.98 18.83 -30.98
N THR A 61 15.04 18.12 -30.60
CA THR A 61 16.36 18.71 -30.37
C THR A 61 17.14 18.88 -31.69
N PRO A 62 17.45 20.11 -32.13
CA PRO A 62 18.26 20.35 -33.31
C PRO A 62 19.75 20.05 -33.02
N GLN A 63 20.51 19.68 -34.05
CA GLN A 63 21.96 19.43 -33.95
C GLN A 63 22.74 20.66 -33.41
N SER A 64 22.18 21.87 -33.53
CA SER A 64 22.75 23.13 -33.04
C SER A 64 22.30 23.52 -31.62
N ALA A 65 21.57 22.66 -30.89
CA ALA A 65 20.97 23.00 -29.59
C ALA A 65 22.01 23.46 -28.55
N ALA A 66 23.16 22.79 -28.46
CA ALA A 66 24.25 23.19 -27.56
C ALA A 66 24.74 24.62 -27.87
N GLY A 67 24.97 24.94 -29.14
CA GLY A 67 25.31 26.31 -29.59
C GLY A 67 24.20 27.33 -29.28
N GLY A 68 22.93 26.90 -29.39
CA GLY A 68 21.77 27.68 -28.99
C GLY A 68 21.76 28.03 -27.51
N VAL A 69 22.05 27.07 -26.62
CA VAL A 69 22.17 27.31 -25.17
C VAL A 69 23.24 28.36 -24.89
N HIS A 70 24.44 28.23 -25.46
CA HIS A 70 25.51 29.22 -25.29
C HIS A 70 25.08 30.62 -25.76
N THR A 71 24.35 30.70 -26.87
CA THR A 71 23.83 31.96 -27.42
C THR A 71 22.80 32.61 -26.49
N TYR A 72 21.86 31.84 -25.96
CA TYR A 72 20.84 32.33 -25.04
C TYR A 72 21.42 32.75 -23.69
N VAL A 73 22.38 31.98 -23.14
CA VAL A 73 23.11 32.36 -21.93
C VAL A 73 23.90 33.64 -22.15
N ALA A 74 24.58 33.79 -23.29
CA ALA A 74 25.30 35.01 -23.61
C ALA A 74 24.35 36.22 -23.74
N GLY A 75 23.15 36.02 -24.30
CA GLY A 75 22.08 37.00 -24.35
C GLY A 75 21.61 37.41 -22.95
N LEU A 76 21.36 36.44 -22.07
CA LEU A 76 20.96 36.70 -20.68
C LEU A 76 22.05 37.41 -19.89
N ARG A 77 23.32 37.03 -20.03
CA ARG A 77 24.45 37.72 -19.36
C ARG A 77 24.54 39.19 -19.73
N ARG A 78 24.29 39.57 -20.98
CA ARG A 78 24.34 40.99 -21.39
C ARG A 78 23.27 41.84 -20.74
N VAL A 79 22.18 41.21 -20.32
CA VAL A 79 20.95 41.89 -19.94
C VAL A 79 20.71 41.79 -18.43
N LEU A 80 21.21 40.75 -17.77
CA LEU A 80 21.17 40.54 -16.31
C LEU A 80 22.43 41.03 -15.58
N ASP A 81 23.49 41.39 -16.32
CA ASP A 81 24.79 41.82 -15.77
C ASP A 81 25.38 42.89 -16.71
N PRO A 82 24.74 44.08 -16.80
CA PRO A 82 25.06 45.10 -17.80
C PRO A 82 26.43 45.78 -17.56
N ASP A 83 26.87 45.86 -16.30
CA ASP A 83 28.14 46.48 -15.91
C ASP A 83 29.36 45.56 -16.14
N ARG A 84 29.11 44.35 -16.63
CA ARG A 84 30.15 43.38 -17.00
C ARG A 84 30.96 43.86 -18.21
N GLY A 85 32.27 44.04 -18.02
CA GLY A 85 33.22 44.20 -19.12
C GLY A 85 33.16 43.01 -20.10
N ARG A 86 33.35 43.24 -21.41
CA ARG A 86 33.15 42.23 -22.49
C ARG A 86 33.82 40.85 -22.29
N ARG A 87 34.81 40.71 -21.39
CA ARG A 87 35.51 39.46 -21.03
C ARG A 87 35.45 39.08 -19.53
N GLY A 88 34.69 39.79 -18.68
CA GLY A 88 34.60 39.48 -17.24
C GLY A 88 33.85 38.17 -16.94
N THR A 89 34.03 37.57 -15.77
CA THR A 89 33.13 36.50 -15.29
C THR A 89 31.80 37.11 -14.85
N SER A 90 30.67 36.48 -15.19
CA SER A 90 29.37 37.00 -14.72
C SER A 90 29.13 36.57 -13.28
N SER A 91 28.79 37.52 -12.41
CA SER A 91 28.46 37.28 -11.00
C SER A 91 27.04 36.71 -10.85
N VAL A 92 26.14 37.10 -11.76
CA VAL A 92 24.72 36.72 -11.73
C VAL A 92 24.48 35.38 -12.43
N LEU A 93 25.10 35.12 -13.58
CA LEU A 93 24.94 33.86 -14.33
C LEU A 93 26.30 33.16 -14.54
N ALA A 94 26.70 32.39 -13.53
CA ALA A 94 27.97 31.69 -13.48
C ALA A 94 28.01 30.45 -14.38
N SER A 95 29.18 30.15 -14.94
CA SER A 95 29.48 28.85 -15.56
C SER A 95 30.17 27.97 -14.53
N ALA A 96 29.63 26.79 -14.26
CA ALA A 96 30.18 25.84 -13.28
C ALA A 96 29.98 24.40 -13.76
N ALA A 97 30.99 23.54 -13.60
CA ALA A 97 30.92 22.09 -13.79
C ALA A 97 30.14 21.60 -15.03
N GLY A 98 30.41 22.18 -16.22
CA GLY A 98 29.73 21.77 -17.47
C GLY A 98 28.29 22.29 -17.63
N GLY A 99 27.89 23.26 -16.81
CA GLY A 99 26.55 23.85 -16.81
C GLY A 99 26.54 25.33 -16.43
N TYR A 100 25.35 25.80 -16.07
CA TYR A 100 25.09 27.19 -15.68
C TYR A 100 24.32 27.25 -14.37
N CYS A 101 24.65 28.25 -13.55
CA CYS A 101 23.95 28.55 -12.30
C CYS A 101 23.56 30.03 -12.30
N LEU A 102 22.30 30.30 -11.99
CA LEU A 102 21.80 31.65 -11.78
C LEU A 102 21.86 31.96 -10.28
N SER A 103 22.67 32.94 -9.90
CA SER A 103 22.85 33.37 -8.51
C SER A 103 21.64 34.20 -8.07
N VAL A 104 20.60 33.51 -7.60
CA VAL A 104 19.38 34.09 -7.02
C VAL A 104 19.03 33.38 -5.74
N THR A 105 18.48 34.13 -4.79
CA THR A 105 17.89 33.61 -3.57
C THR A 105 16.44 33.18 -3.79
N ALA A 106 15.90 32.38 -2.87
CA ALA A 106 14.49 31.95 -2.93
C ALA A 106 13.50 33.12 -2.85
N ASP A 107 13.89 34.26 -2.27
CA ASP A 107 13.02 35.44 -2.11
C ASP A 107 13.01 36.33 -3.37
N GLU A 108 13.94 36.10 -4.29
CA GLU A 108 14.07 36.83 -5.56
C GLU A 108 13.29 36.19 -6.71
N VAL A 109 12.85 34.93 -6.55
CA VAL A 109 12.06 34.20 -7.55
C VAL A 109 10.66 33.97 -6.99
N ASP A 110 9.63 34.56 -7.63
CA ASP A 110 8.25 34.51 -7.15
C ASP A 110 7.71 33.09 -6.91
N ALA A 111 8.07 32.11 -7.76
CA ALA A 111 7.65 30.71 -7.62
C ALA A 111 8.27 30.04 -6.38
N LEU A 112 9.53 30.35 -6.06
CA LEU A 112 10.22 29.84 -4.87
C LEU A 112 9.69 30.53 -3.60
N LEU A 113 9.48 31.84 -3.68
CA LEU A 113 8.89 32.64 -2.61
C LEU A 113 7.46 32.18 -2.31
N PHE A 114 6.65 31.89 -3.34
CA PHE A 114 5.31 31.31 -3.20
C PHE A 114 5.34 29.98 -2.45
N ALA A 115 6.19 29.04 -2.87
CA ALA A 115 6.33 27.76 -2.21
C ALA A 115 6.74 27.90 -0.73
N ARG A 116 7.66 28.82 -0.43
CA ARG A 116 8.12 29.13 0.94
C ARG A 116 7.01 29.77 1.79
N ARG A 117 6.29 30.75 1.26
CA ARG A 117 5.16 31.41 1.94
C ARG A 117 4.04 30.42 2.19
N HIS A 118 3.67 29.60 1.21
CA HIS A 118 2.69 28.54 1.35
C HIS A 118 3.06 27.53 2.46
N ALA A 119 4.31 27.04 2.48
CA ALA A 119 4.77 26.16 3.55
C ALA A 119 4.78 26.83 4.94
N THR A 120 4.98 28.14 5.00
CA THR A 120 4.94 28.91 6.25
C THR A 120 3.50 29.20 6.70
N ALA A 121 2.59 29.47 5.76
CA ALA A 121 1.16 29.62 6.02
C ALA A 121 0.56 28.34 6.59
N ARG A 122 0.91 27.18 6.01
CA ARG A 122 0.48 25.86 6.49
C ARG A 122 0.95 25.58 7.92
N ARG A 123 2.19 25.97 8.27
CA ARG A 123 2.70 25.86 9.65
C ARG A 123 1.93 26.76 10.62
N ALA A 124 1.72 28.03 10.25
CA ALA A 124 0.94 28.96 11.08
C ALA A 124 -0.50 28.46 11.31
N ALA A 125 -1.13 27.87 10.28
CA ALA A 125 -2.46 27.25 10.39
C ALA A 125 -2.45 26.05 11.34
N ALA A 126 -1.43 25.18 11.25
CA ALA A 126 -1.28 24.03 12.15
C ALA A 126 -1.01 24.45 13.60
N GLU A 127 -0.33 25.57 13.83
CA GLU A 127 -0.10 26.18 15.15
C GLU A 127 -1.35 26.88 15.71
N GLY A 128 -2.41 27.02 14.92
CA GLY A 128 -3.66 27.69 15.31
C GLY A 128 -3.61 29.22 15.20
N ASP A 129 -2.56 29.79 14.61
CA ASP A 129 -2.43 31.22 14.34
C ASP A 129 -3.16 31.58 13.03
N THR A 130 -4.50 31.61 13.11
CA THR A 130 -5.38 31.85 11.97
C THR A 130 -5.09 33.18 11.26
N ALA A 131 -4.89 34.27 12.00
CA ALA A 131 -4.65 35.59 11.42
C ALA A 131 -3.35 35.63 10.61
N ARG A 132 -2.27 35.05 11.14
CA ARG A 132 -1.01 34.95 10.42
C ARG A 132 -1.11 34.01 9.23
N ALA A 133 -1.80 32.88 9.37
CA ALA A 133 -2.00 31.94 8.27
C ALA A 133 -2.72 32.59 7.09
N LEU A 134 -3.84 33.29 7.34
CA LEU A 134 -4.60 33.99 6.30
C LEU A 134 -3.78 35.07 5.60
N THR A 135 -2.99 35.83 6.36
CA THR A 135 -2.07 36.84 5.79
C THR A 135 -1.04 36.19 4.87
N LEU A 136 -0.39 35.11 5.33
CA LEU A 136 0.64 34.42 4.55
C LEU A 136 0.08 33.71 3.30
N TYR A 137 -1.11 33.14 3.38
CA TYR A 137 -1.80 32.58 2.20
C TYR A 137 -2.16 33.68 1.20
N GLY A 138 -2.71 34.80 1.66
CA GLY A 138 -3.01 35.97 0.82
C GLY A 138 -1.75 36.51 0.12
N ASP A 139 -0.68 36.70 0.88
CA ASP A 139 0.63 37.12 0.38
C ASP A 139 1.27 36.14 -0.60
N ALA A 140 0.98 34.84 -0.49
CA ALA A 140 1.44 33.83 -1.42
C ALA A 140 0.63 33.89 -2.72
N LEU A 141 -0.71 33.91 -2.60
CA LEU A 141 -1.62 33.92 -3.75
C LEU A 141 -1.50 35.22 -4.56
N SER A 142 -1.19 36.36 -3.93
CA SER A 142 -0.98 37.64 -4.61
C SER A 142 0.25 37.68 -5.53
N LEU A 143 1.13 36.68 -5.45
CA LEU A 143 2.29 36.58 -6.35
C LEU A 143 1.89 36.14 -7.77
N TRP A 144 0.71 35.51 -7.92
CA TRP A 144 0.22 35.00 -9.18
C TRP A 144 -0.33 36.10 -10.07
N ARG A 145 0.11 36.13 -11.33
CA ARG A 145 -0.28 37.13 -12.34
C ARG A 145 -0.86 36.49 -13.62
N GLY A 146 -1.29 35.24 -13.50
CA GLY A 146 -1.82 34.42 -14.58
C GLY A 146 -1.20 33.01 -14.57
N SER A 147 -1.30 32.31 -15.70
CA SER A 147 -0.66 31.00 -15.86
C SER A 147 0.85 31.09 -15.67
N ALA A 148 1.41 30.23 -14.84
CA ALA A 148 2.86 30.10 -14.67
C ALA A 148 3.56 29.88 -16.02
N TYR A 149 4.81 30.33 -16.16
CA TYR A 149 5.63 30.21 -17.38
C TYR A 149 4.90 30.59 -18.70
N SER A 150 3.98 31.56 -18.65
CA SER A 150 3.22 31.95 -19.84
C SER A 150 4.13 32.51 -20.94
N GLY A 151 3.87 32.12 -22.19
CA GLY A 151 4.65 32.55 -23.35
C GLY A 151 6.05 31.94 -23.45
N VAL A 152 6.29 30.81 -22.75
CA VAL A 152 7.55 30.06 -22.78
C VAL A 152 7.31 28.61 -23.25
N PRO A 153 8.01 28.16 -24.32
CA PRO A 153 7.89 26.80 -24.84
C PRO A 153 8.81 25.82 -24.11
N GLY A 154 8.63 24.53 -24.39
CA GLY A 154 9.50 23.45 -23.94
C GLY A 154 8.88 22.56 -22.86
N PRO A 155 9.31 21.29 -22.76
CA PRO A 155 8.74 20.32 -21.83
C PRO A 155 8.91 20.72 -20.36
N PHE A 156 10.02 21.37 -19.97
CA PHE A 156 10.22 21.84 -18.60
C PHE A 156 9.16 22.88 -18.20
N ALA A 157 8.92 23.88 -19.05
CA ALA A 157 7.93 24.92 -18.79
C ALA A 157 6.49 24.36 -18.79
N ALA A 158 6.22 23.29 -19.54
CA ALA A 158 4.92 22.59 -19.51
C ALA A 158 4.71 21.83 -18.19
N MET A 159 5.73 21.07 -17.76
CA MET A 159 5.70 20.35 -16.48
C MET A 159 5.55 21.30 -15.29
N GLU A 160 6.35 22.37 -15.25
CA GLU A 160 6.29 23.35 -14.16
C GLU A 160 4.97 24.12 -14.14
N ARG A 161 4.34 24.35 -15.31
CA ARG A 161 2.98 24.91 -15.38
C ARG A 161 1.99 24.05 -14.64
N THR A 162 1.93 22.76 -14.94
CA THR A 162 1.02 21.83 -14.26
C THR A 162 1.32 21.77 -12.77
N ARG A 163 2.59 21.56 -12.40
CA ARG A 163 3.01 21.42 -11.00
C ARG A 163 2.67 22.65 -10.15
N LEU A 164 2.96 23.85 -10.67
CA LEU A 164 2.69 25.11 -9.94
C LEU A 164 1.19 25.40 -9.89
N GLN A 165 0.44 25.11 -10.96
CA GLN A 165 -1.01 25.28 -10.97
C GLN A 165 -1.69 24.39 -9.92
N ASP A 166 -1.28 23.12 -9.81
CA ASP A 166 -1.78 22.22 -8.77
C ASP A 166 -1.46 22.72 -7.36
N LEU A 167 -0.27 23.31 -7.17
CA LEU A 167 0.14 23.92 -5.91
C LEU A 167 -0.68 25.18 -5.58
N ARG A 168 -1.02 26.02 -6.58
CA ARG A 168 -1.92 27.18 -6.42
C ARG A 168 -3.28 26.75 -5.91
N PHE A 169 -3.91 25.78 -6.57
CA PHE A 169 -5.23 25.31 -6.15
C PHE A 169 -5.21 24.66 -4.77
N THR A 170 -4.13 23.96 -4.42
CA THR A 170 -3.93 23.44 -3.07
C THR A 170 -3.84 24.58 -2.04
N ALA A 171 -3.13 25.66 -2.35
CA ALA A 171 -3.05 26.84 -1.49
C ALA A 171 -4.41 27.54 -1.33
N ILE A 172 -5.21 27.64 -2.40
CA ILE A 172 -6.58 28.18 -2.37
C ILE A 172 -7.48 27.32 -1.49
N GLU A 173 -7.40 25.99 -1.61
CA GLU A 173 -8.16 25.05 -0.77
C GLU A 173 -7.84 25.21 0.72
N GLU A 174 -6.56 25.28 1.07
CA GLU A 174 -6.11 25.43 2.45
C GLU A 174 -6.48 26.80 3.02
N TRP A 175 -6.27 27.87 2.24
CA TRP A 175 -6.72 29.23 2.60
C TRP A 175 -8.23 29.26 2.86
N ALA A 176 -9.03 28.66 1.97
CA ALA A 176 -10.48 28.60 2.11
C ALA A 176 -10.90 27.79 3.35
N GLN A 177 -10.22 26.68 3.66
CA GLN A 177 -10.47 25.93 4.89
C GLN A 177 -10.24 26.79 6.14
N VAL A 178 -9.16 27.58 6.17
CA VAL A 178 -8.88 28.50 7.29
C VAL A 178 -9.94 29.62 7.36
N MET A 179 -10.33 30.21 6.23
CA MET A 179 -11.41 31.22 6.17
C MET A 179 -12.75 30.66 6.69
N LEU A 180 -13.09 29.42 6.30
CA LEU A 180 -14.31 28.75 6.75
C LEU A 180 -14.24 28.34 8.22
N ALA A 181 -13.07 28.05 8.77
CA ALA A 181 -12.90 27.80 10.20
C ALA A 181 -13.07 29.09 11.03
N ASP A 182 -12.60 30.22 10.49
CA ASP A 182 -12.66 31.56 11.10
C ASP A 182 -14.05 32.22 10.98
N GLY A 183 -15.02 31.57 10.31
CA GLY A 183 -16.37 32.10 10.10
C GLY A 183 -16.49 33.09 8.93
N ARG A 184 -15.41 33.34 8.19
CA ARG A 184 -15.34 34.28 7.06
C ARG A 184 -15.85 33.65 5.76
N HIS A 185 -17.05 33.07 5.80
CA HIS A 185 -17.60 32.27 4.70
C HIS A 185 -17.90 33.09 3.44
N ALA A 186 -18.54 34.25 3.61
CA ALA A 186 -18.93 35.11 2.49
C ALA A 186 -17.71 35.67 1.73
N GLU A 187 -16.61 35.92 2.45
CA GLU A 187 -15.36 36.43 1.88
C GLU A 187 -14.62 35.38 1.04
N ALA A 188 -14.83 34.09 1.32
CA ALA A 188 -14.20 33.00 0.56
C ALA A 188 -14.90 32.71 -0.78
N VAL A 189 -16.19 33.10 -0.94
CA VAL A 189 -17.00 32.75 -2.11
C VAL A 189 -16.42 33.27 -3.44
N PRO A 190 -15.99 34.54 -3.58
CA PRO A 190 -15.49 35.05 -4.86
C PRO A 190 -14.25 34.29 -5.36
N GLU A 191 -13.28 34.06 -4.47
CA GLU A 191 -12.03 33.36 -4.80
C GLU A 191 -12.29 31.88 -5.13
N LEU A 192 -13.16 31.21 -4.37
CA LEU A 192 -13.57 29.83 -4.65
C LEU A 192 -14.35 29.71 -5.97
N SER A 193 -15.19 30.70 -6.29
CA SER A 193 -15.94 30.73 -7.56
C SER A 193 -14.99 30.88 -8.75
N ALA A 194 -13.98 31.74 -8.63
CA ALA A 194 -12.94 31.89 -9.65
C ALA A 194 -12.13 30.58 -9.81
N ALA A 195 -11.70 29.97 -8.70
CA ALA A 195 -10.95 28.72 -8.72
C ALA A 195 -11.73 27.54 -9.32
N VAL A 196 -13.04 27.42 -9.03
CA VAL A 196 -13.92 26.39 -9.63
C VAL A 196 -14.12 26.65 -11.13
N SER A 197 -14.11 27.90 -11.57
CA SER A 197 -14.21 28.24 -13.00
C SER A 197 -12.92 27.90 -13.75
N GLU A 198 -11.76 28.07 -13.10
CA GLU A 198 -10.46 27.69 -13.65
C GLU A 198 -10.24 26.16 -13.67
N GLU A 199 -10.62 25.45 -12.59
CA GLU A 199 -10.44 24.00 -12.43
C GLU A 199 -11.77 23.31 -12.10
N PRO A 200 -12.64 23.11 -13.10
CA PRO A 200 -14.01 22.68 -12.87
C PRO A 200 -14.13 21.20 -12.47
N LEU A 201 -13.08 20.37 -12.63
CA LEU A 201 -13.11 18.96 -12.25
C LEU A 201 -12.62 18.69 -10.82
N ARG A 202 -12.06 19.69 -10.13
CA ARG A 202 -11.53 19.52 -8.77
C ARG A 202 -12.65 19.62 -7.73
N GLU A 203 -13.20 18.45 -7.38
CA GLU A 203 -14.37 18.32 -6.49
C GLU A 203 -14.20 19.01 -5.13
N LYS A 204 -12.99 19.05 -4.56
CA LYS A 204 -12.74 19.70 -3.27
C LYS A 204 -12.96 21.22 -3.30
N LEU A 205 -12.63 21.92 -4.39
CA LEU A 205 -12.94 23.34 -4.56
C LEU A 205 -14.46 23.57 -4.60
N ARG A 206 -15.19 22.71 -5.33
CA ARG A 206 -16.66 22.75 -5.40
C ARG A 206 -17.29 22.46 -4.04
N TRP A 207 -16.74 21.51 -3.29
CA TRP A 207 -17.17 21.20 -1.92
C TRP A 207 -17.01 22.43 -1.01
N LEU A 208 -15.84 23.09 -1.04
CA LEU A 208 -15.57 24.29 -0.24
C LEU A 208 -16.50 25.45 -0.65
N LEU A 209 -16.74 25.64 -1.94
CA LEU A 209 -17.67 26.66 -2.45
C LEU A 209 -19.11 26.39 -2.00
N MET A 210 -19.56 25.14 -2.14
CA MET A 210 -20.89 24.71 -1.71
C MET A 210 -21.10 24.94 -0.21
N LEU A 211 -20.09 24.62 0.61
CA LEU A 211 -20.13 24.87 2.04
C LEU A 211 -20.12 26.37 2.39
N ALA A 212 -19.27 27.15 1.73
CA ALA A 212 -19.19 28.60 1.92
C ALA A 212 -20.53 29.28 1.61
N LEU A 213 -21.17 28.90 0.50
CA LEU A 213 -22.49 29.39 0.09
C LEU A 213 -23.57 28.99 1.10
N TYR A 214 -23.59 27.73 1.54
CA TYR A 214 -24.56 27.26 2.52
C TYR A 214 -24.45 28.01 3.86
N ARG A 215 -23.23 28.18 4.38
CA ARG A 215 -23.00 28.92 5.63
C ARG A 215 -23.17 30.44 5.51
N SER A 216 -23.26 30.95 4.29
CA SER A 216 -23.60 32.36 4.00
C SER A 216 -25.09 32.55 3.69
N ASP A 217 -25.94 31.60 4.11
CA ASP A 217 -27.40 31.60 3.89
C ASP A 217 -27.83 31.62 2.40
N ARG A 218 -26.97 31.08 1.53
CA ARG A 218 -27.21 30.96 0.08
C ARG A 218 -27.44 29.51 -0.32
N GLN A 219 -28.39 28.84 0.33
CA GLN A 219 -28.69 27.42 0.13
C GLN A 219 -29.00 27.07 -1.33
N ALA A 220 -29.82 27.87 -2.01
CA ALA A 220 -30.16 27.65 -3.43
C ALA A 220 -28.93 27.65 -4.33
N HIS A 221 -27.98 28.56 -4.10
CA HIS A 221 -26.72 28.61 -4.83
C HIS A 221 -25.85 27.38 -4.51
N ALA A 222 -25.77 26.94 -3.25
CA ALA A 222 -25.03 25.74 -2.87
C ALA A 222 -25.56 24.48 -3.59
N LEU A 223 -26.89 24.32 -3.65
CA LEU A 223 -27.52 23.20 -4.38
C LEU A 223 -27.30 23.30 -5.90
N SER A 224 -27.26 24.51 -6.45
CA SER A 224 -26.95 24.71 -7.88
C SER A 224 -25.53 24.27 -8.24
N VAL A 225 -24.55 24.50 -7.35
CA VAL A 225 -23.16 24.05 -7.52
C VAL A 225 -23.12 22.52 -7.59
N TYR A 226 -23.86 21.81 -6.72
CA TYR A 226 -23.95 20.35 -6.78
C TYR A 226 -24.54 19.85 -8.12
N ALA A 227 -25.66 20.42 -8.55
CA ALA A 227 -26.31 20.04 -9.79
C ALA A 227 -25.40 20.24 -11.01
N GLN A 228 -24.70 21.38 -11.08
CA GLN A 228 -23.71 21.66 -12.11
C GLN A 228 -22.53 20.66 -12.07
N THR A 229 -22.06 20.31 -10.87
CA THR A 229 -20.98 19.33 -10.68
C THR A 229 -21.37 17.96 -11.21
N ARG A 230 -22.54 17.48 -10.84
CA ARG A 230 -23.06 16.19 -11.30
C ARG A 230 -23.20 16.13 -12.82
N GLN A 231 -23.76 17.19 -13.41
CA GLN A 231 -23.91 17.28 -14.86
C GLN A 231 -22.55 17.30 -15.57
N LEU A 232 -21.56 18.00 -15.03
CA LEU A 232 -20.21 18.05 -15.60
C LEU A 232 -19.52 16.69 -15.52
N LEU A 233 -19.45 16.08 -14.33
CA LEU A 233 -18.76 14.79 -14.14
C LEU A 233 -19.40 13.66 -14.95
N SER A 234 -20.74 13.66 -15.04
CA SER A 234 -21.45 12.70 -15.87
C SER A 234 -21.16 12.88 -17.37
N ARG A 235 -21.03 14.12 -17.85
CA ARG A 235 -20.75 14.43 -19.26
C ARG A 235 -19.30 14.19 -19.67
N GLU A 236 -18.35 14.66 -18.86
CA GLU A 236 -16.92 14.65 -19.21
C GLU A 236 -16.25 13.31 -18.86
N LEU A 237 -16.68 12.67 -17.77
CA LEU A 237 -15.99 11.49 -17.21
C LEU A 237 -16.88 10.25 -17.10
N GLY A 238 -18.21 10.38 -17.26
CA GLY A 238 -19.15 9.27 -17.10
C GLY A 238 -19.29 8.77 -15.67
N ILE A 239 -18.91 9.58 -14.68
CA ILE A 239 -18.94 9.23 -13.25
C ILE A 239 -19.92 10.12 -12.46
N GLU A 240 -20.33 9.64 -11.29
CA GLU A 240 -21.10 10.43 -10.31
C GLU A 240 -20.16 11.15 -9.33
N PRO A 241 -20.59 12.25 -8.67
CA PRO A 241 -19.79 12.96 -7.68
C PRO A 241 -19.31 12.06 -6.53
N GLY A 242 -18.15 12.36 -5.95
CA GLY A 242 -17.58 11.62 -4.82
C GLY A 242 -18.42 11.68 -3.53
N ALA A 243 -18.18 10.73 -2.62
CA ALA A 243 -18.99 10.53 -1.41
C ALA A 243 -19.04 11.78 -0.49
N GLU A 244 -17.96 12.55 -0.38
CA GLU A 244 -17.92 13.76 0.45
C GLU A 244 -18.85 14.86 -0.07
N LEU A 245 -18.93 15.01 -1.39
CA LEU A 245 -19.75 16.01 -2.07
C LEU A 245 -21.24 15.59 -2.06
N GLN A 246 -21.51 14.29 -2.23
CA GLN A 246 -22.85 13.71 -2.00
C GLN A 246 -23.32 13.88 -0.55
N SER A 247 -22.44 13.64 0.43
CA SER A 247 -22.76 13.80 1.85
C SER A 247 -23.10 15.25 2.19
N LEU A 248 -22.31 16.22 1.71
CA LEU A 248 -22.61 17.65 1.91
C LEU A 248 -23.96 18.03 1.28
N HIS A 249 -24.27 17.53 0.09
CA HIS A 249 -25.59 17.73 -0.55
C HIS A 249 -26.73 17.22 0.31
N GLN A 250 -26.63 16.00 0.84
CA GLN A 250 -27.66 15.43 1.72
C GLN A 250 -27.80 16.22 3.03
N GLN A 251 -26.69 16.70 3.61
CA GLN A 251 -26.73 17.53 4.81
C GLN A 251 -27.46 18.86 4.56
N ILE A 252 -27.19 19.50 3.41
CA ILE A 252 -27.85 20.75 3.01
C ILE A 252 -29.34 20.53 2.74
N LEU A 253 -29.74 19.43 2.09
CA LEU A 253 -31.14 19.10 1.84
C LEU A 253 -31.94 18.82 3.13
N THR A 254 -31.29 18.20 4.12
CA THR A 254 -31.93 17.81 5.38
C THR A 254 -31.88 18.90 6.45
N GLY A 255 -31.29 20.06 6.15
CA GLY A 255 -31.14 21.17 7.10
C GLY A 255 -30.29 20.84 8.33
N ARG A 256 -29.46 19.79 8.25
CA ARG A 256 -28.59 19.38 9.36
C ARG A 256 -27.38 20.32 9.45
N SER A 257 -27.05 20.76 10.67
CA SER A 257 -25.87 21.58 10.92
C SER A 257 -24.60 20.86 10.44
N VAL A 258 -23.98 21.39 9.39
CA VAL A 258 -22.70 20.89 8.88
C VAL A 258 -21.61 21.23 9.91
N PRO A 259 -20.90 20.26 10.50
CA PRO A 259 -19.91 20.51 11.54
C PRO A 259 -18.81 21.48 11.05
N PRO A 260 -18.29 22.37 11.92
CA PRO A 260 -17.27 23.35 11.54
C PRO A 260 -16.09 22.66 10.85
N VAL A 261 -15.61 23.26 9.77
CA VAL A 261 -14.39 22.78 9.10
C VAL A 261 -13.25 23.25 9.99
N GLY A 262 -12.52 22.32 10.58
CA GLY A 262 -11.36 22.65 11.41
C GLY A 262 -11.70 23.08 12.84
N ARG A 263 -12.12 22.12 13.66
CA ARG A 263 -11.68 21.99 15.06
C ARG A 263 -11.98 20.55 15.51
N PRO A 264 -10.99 19.73 15.88
CA PRO A 264 -11.28 18.52 16.65
C PRO A 264 -11.96 18.96 17.95
N ALA A 265 -13.07 18.31 18.29
CA ALA A 265 -13.85 18.60 19.48
C ALA A 265 -12.95 18.54 20.74
N ALA A 266 -12.62 19.72 21.28
CA ALA A 266 -12.14 19.85 22.64
C ALA A 266 -13.36 19.68 23.55
N GLY A 267 -13.61 18.43 23.96
CA GLY A 267 -14.46 18.14 25.10
C GLY A 267 -13.78 18.68 26.36
N ASN A 268 -14.52 19.53 27.08
CA ASN A 268 -14.20 20.12 28.38
C ASN A 268 -13.23 19.30 29.24
N LEU A 269 -12.06 19.88 29.50
CA LEU A 269 -11.27 19.74 30.73
C LEU A 269 -10.36 20.96 30.81
N ALA A 270 -10.93 22.07 31.31
CA ALA A 270 -10.13 23.10 31.93
C ALA A 270 -9.37 22.47 33.11
N GLU A 271 -8.15 22.98 33.35
CA GLU A 271 -7.18 22.55 34.36
C GLU A 271 -6.26 21.37 33.98
N ARG A 272 -5.19 21.70 33.25
CA ARG A 272 -3.80 21.44 33.69
C ARG A 272 -2.80 22.07 32.72
N THR A 273 -2.01 22.99 33.24
CA THR A 273 -0.85 23.62 32.61
C THR A 273 0.17 22.57 32.14
N GLY A 274 0.49 22.58 30.84
CA GLY A 274 1.58 21.80 30.24
C GLY A 274 1.77 22.18 28.76
N THR A 275 3.00 22.52 28.41
CA THR A 275 3.58 22.92 27.11
C THR A 275 2.91 22.32 25.86
N PRO A 276 2.78 23.06 24.73
CA PRO A 276 2.09 22.55 23.54
C PRO A 276 2.87 21.39 22.89
N ALA A 277 2.34 20.17 23.03
CA ALA A 277 2.83 19.01 22.31
C ALA A 277 2.41 19.12 20.83
N ALA A 278 3.39 19.00 19.94
CA ALA A 278 3.22 18.91 18.49
C ALA A 278 1.99 18.05 18.12
N LEU A 279 1.20 18.50 17.15
CA LEU A 279 0.12 17.74 16.51
C LEU A 279 0.61 16.32 16.20
N ARG A 280 0.27 15.37 17.08
CA ARG A 280 0.64 13.96 16.93
C ARG A 280 -0.23 13.42 15.80
N VAL A 281 0.36 13.24 14.62
CA VAL A 281 -0.24 12.51 13.50
C VAL A 281 -0.72 11.17 14.07
N ARG A 282 -2.03 10.92 14.03
CA ARG A 282 -2.62 9.62 14.34
C ARG A 282 -2.55 8.79 13.06
N PRO A 283 -1.64 7.81 12.95
CA PRO A 283 -1.48 7.07 11.71
C PRO A 283 -2.75 6.26 11.43
N ALA A 284 -3.22 6.26 10.18
CA ALA A 284 -4.37 5.49 9.75
C ALA A 284 -4.01 4.64 8.54
N GLN A 285 -3.15 3.63 8.75
CA GLN A 285 -2.49 2.91 7.66
C GLN A 285 -3.12 1.56 7.30
N LEU A 286 -4.25 1.18 7.92
CA LEU A 286 -4.85 -0.12 7.66
C LEU A 286 -5.42 -0.21 6.24
N PRO A 287 -5.10 -1.29 5.49
CA PRO A 287 -5.73 -1.58 4.21
C PRO A 287 -7.25 -1.72 4.32
N ALA A 288 -7.94 -1.52 3.19
CA ALA A 288 -9.37 -1.76 3.09
C ALA A 288 -9.71 -3.25 3.25
N LEU A 289 -10.88 -3.54 3.80
CA LEU A 289 -11.37 -4.92 3.94
C LEU A 289 -11.80 -5.47 2.58
N ALA A 290 -11.36 -6.69 2.26
CA ALA A 290 -11.92 -7.43 1.12
C ALA A 290 -13.41 -7.72 1.34
N ARG A 291 -14.21 -7.59 0.28
CA ARG A 291 -15.63 -8.00 0.28
C ARG A 291 -15.74 -9.52 0.44
N GLY A 292 -16.83 -9.98 1.05
CA GLY A 292 -17.11 -11.42 1.21
C GLY A 292 -16.31 -12.12 2.30
N PHE A 293 -16.00 -11.46 3.42
CA PHE A 293 -15.45 -12.16 4.58
C PHE A 293 -16.53 -13.05 5.23
N VAL A 294 -16.33 -14.36 5.21
CA VAL A 294 -17.28 -15.36 5.72
C VAL A 294 -16.62 -16.20 6.81
N GLY A 295 -17.40 -16.51 7.85
CA GLY A 295 -17.00 -17.42 8.92
C GLY A 295 -16.10 -16.80 9.99
N ARG A 296 -15.42 -17.65 10.76
CA ARG A 296 -14.45 -17.27 11.80
C ARG A 296 -15.00 -16.48 12.98
N THR A 297 -16.30 -16.61 13.23
CA THR A 297 -16.97 -15.85 14.29
C THR A 297 -16.49 -16.26 15.68
N THR A 298 -16.18 -17.54 15.89
CA THR A 298 -15.70 -18.05 17.16
C THR A 298 -14.27 -17.61 17.45
N GLU A 299 -13.38 -17.67 16.46
CA GLU A 299 -12.00 -17.20 16.59
C GLU A 299 -11.95 -15.69 16.79
N LEU A 300 -12.75 -14.91 16.05
CA LEU A 300 -12.86 -13.46 16.22
C LEU A 300 -13.37 -13.10 17.62
N ALA A 301 -14.47 -13.71 18.07
CA ALA A 301 -15.05 -13.44 19.39
C ALA A 301 -14.10 -13.83 20.53
N ARG A 302 -13.36 -14.93 20.38
CA ARG A 302 -12.33 -15.34 21.35
C ARG A 302 -11.22 -14.30 21.46
N MET A 303 -10.74 -13.77 20.33
CA MET A 303 -9.69 -12.75 20.34
C MET A 303 -10.19 -11.41 20.86
N GLU A 304 -11.38 -10.99 20.46
CA GLU A 304 -12.02 -9.78 20.98
C GLU A 304 -12.15 -9.82 22.50
N LYS A 305 -12.60 -10.96 23.06
CA LYS A 305 -12.70 -11.16 24.51
C LYS A 305 -11.35 -11.13 25.22
N LEU A 306 -10.34 -11.82 24.69
CA LEU A 306 -8.99 -11.79 25.25
C LEU A 306 -8.40 -10.38 25.26
N LEU A 307 -8.68 -9.60 24.21
CA LEU A 307 -8.24 -8.21 24.10
C LEU A 307 -9.04 -7.29 25.02
N ASP A 308 -10.33 -7.54 25.23
CA ASP A 308 -11.15 -6.82 26.23
C ASP A 308 -10.62 -7.05 27.65
N GLU A 309 -10.32 -8.29 28.01
CA GLU A 309 -9.73 -8.65 29.31
C GLU A 309 -8.35 -8.00 29.50
N SER A 310 -7.53 -7.97 28.44
CA SER A 310 -6.21 -7.33 28.46
C SER A 310 -6.29 -5.80 28.52
N CYS A 311 -7.30 -5.18 27.92
CA CYS A 311 -7.52 -3.73 27.99
C CYS A 311 -8.11 -3.29 29.33
N ALA A 312 -8.89 -4.16 29.99
CA ALA A 312 -9.52 -3.88 31.29
C ALA A 312 -8.53 -3.93 32.46
N GLN A 313 -7.47 -4.72 32.37
CA GLN A 313 -6.39 -4.79 33.36
C GLN A 313 -5.17 -4.02 32.84
N PRO A 314 -4.80 -2.86 33.41
CA PRO A 314 -3.62 -2.12 32.99
C PRO A 314 -2.35 -2.86 33.42
N SER A 315 -2.01 -3.93 32.70
CA SER A 315 -0.75 -4.64 32.82
C SER A 315 0.32 -3.94 31.98
N ALA A 316 1.57 -3.98 32.43
CA ALA A 316 2.73 -3.41 31.73
C ALA A 316 3.13 -4.18 30.45
N THR A 317 2.31 -5.13 30.01
CA THR A 317 2.61 -6.09 28.93
C THR A 317 1.76 -5.81 27.69
N THR A 318 2.41 -5.75 26.53
CA THR A 318 1.75 -5.60 25.23
C THR A 318 1.11 -6.92 24.81
N THR A 319 -0.17 -6.88 24.45
CA THR A 319 -0.86 -8.06 23.91
C THR A 319 -0.40 -8.30 22.48
N VAL A 320 0.12 -9.49 22.22
CA VAL A 320 0.58 -9.93 20.90
C VAL A 320 -0.29 -11.09 20.47
N VAL A 321 -0.98 -10.96 19.34
CA VAL A 321 -1.78 -12.02 18.73
C VAL A 321 -1.16 -12.38 17.39
N VAL A 322 -0.88 -13.66 17.19
CA VAL A 322 -0.33 -14.17 15.93
C VAL A 322 -1.32 -15.16 15.32
N ALA A 323 -1.78 -14.85 14.12
CA ALA A 323 -2.57 -15.78 13.31
C ALA A 323 -1.64 -16.64 12.44
N ASP A 324 -1.57 -17.93 12.74
CA ASP A 324 -0.84 -18.93 11.95
C ASP A 324 -1.80 -19.83 11.18
N GLY A 325 -1.31 -20.51 10.15
CA GLY A 325 -2.15 -21.35 9.29
C GLY A 325 -1.57 -21.58 7.90
N ALA A 326 -2.21 -22.48 7.16
CA ALA A 326 -1.80 -22.84 5.80
C ALA A 326 -1.85 -21.65 4.84
N ALA A 327 -1.12 -21.76 3.73
CA ALA A 327 -1.12 -20.73 2.71
C ALA A 327 -2.52 -20.65 2.03
N GLY A 328 -3.01 -19.43 1.77
CA GLY A 328 -4.35 -19.22 1.19
C GLY A 328 -5.54 -19.39 2.15
N VAL A 329 -5.29 -19.64 3.46
CA VAL A 329 -6.34 -19.81 4.48
C VAL A 329 -7.03 -18.50 4.91
N GLY A 330 -6.52 -17.35 4.48
CA GLY A 330 -7.11 -16.04 4.78
C GLY A 330 -6.59 -15.35 6.06
N LYS A 331 -5.37 -15.64 6.51
CA LYS A 331 -4.75 -15.02 7.71
C LYS A 331 -4.78 -13.48 7.68
N THR A 332 -4.33 -12.89 6.58
CA THR A 332 -4.35 -11.43 6.36
C THR A 332 -5.76 -10.88 6.48
N ALA A 333 -6.74 -11.52 5.84
CA ALA A 333 -8.14 -11.12 5.91
C ALA A 333 -8.70 -11.20 7.34
N PHE A 334 -8.36 -12.26 8.09
CA PHE A 334 -8.75 -12.41 9.50
C PHE A 334 -8.16 -11.30 10.38
N VAL A 335 -6.85 -11.05 10.28
CA VAL A 335 -6.18 -10.02 11.08
C VAL A 335 -6.69 -8.63 10.73
N LEU A 336 -6.89 -8.31 9.45
CA LEU A 336 -7.48 -7.02 9.06
C LEU A 336 -8.93 -6.89 9.56
N ARG A 337 -9.73 -7.95 9.49
CA ARG A 337 -11.11 -7.94 10.03
C ARG A 337 -11.12 -7.68 11.54
N LEU A 338 -10.22 -8.32 12.28
CA LEU A 338 -10.03 -8.10 13.71
C LEU A 338 -9.56 -6.67 13.98
N ALA A 339 -8.57 -6.18 13.22
CA ALA A 339 -8.02 -4.83 13.36
C ALA A 339 -9.09 -3.75 13.17
N HIS A 340 -9.92 -3.86 12.13
CA HIS A 340 -11.02 -2.94 11.84
C HIS A 340 -12.10 -2.94 12.94
N ARG A 341 -12.35 -4.08 13.60
CA ARG A 341 -13.29 -4.15 14.74
C ARG A 341 -12.74 -3.54 16.03
N LEU A 342 -11.43 -3.44 16.15
CA LEU A 342 -10.74 -2.95 17.34
C LEU A 342 -10.36 -1.47 17.26
N LEU A 343 -10.64 -0.79 16.14
CA LEU A 343 -10.25 0.61 15.90
C LEU A 343 -10.65 1.55 17.05
N ASP A 344 -11.87 1.38 17.57
CA ASP A 344 -12.40 2.21 18.67
C ASP A 344 -11.61 2.06 19.98
N ARG A 345 -10.89 0.95 20.17
CA ARG A 345 -10.12 0.65 21.39
C ARG A 345 -8.71 1.25 21.37
N PHE A 346 -8.20 1.62 20.18
CA PHE A 346 -6.85 2.14 19.98
C PHE A 346 -6.89 3.56 19.40
N PRO A 347 -7.23 4.57 20.23
CA PRO A 347 -7.47 5.92 19.74
C PRO A 347 -6.21 6.60 19.20
N ASP A 348 -5.01 6.19 19.62
CA ASP A 348 -3.78 6.90 19.24
C ASP A 348 -3.36 6.64 17.79
N GLY A 349 -3.93 5.61 17.15
CA GLY A 349 -3.77 5.30 15.72
C GLY A 349 -3.37 3.85 15.43
N GLN A 350 -3.25 3.55 14.14
CA GLN A 350 -3.01 2.23 13.59
C GLN A 350 -1.91 2.22 12.50
N LEU A 351 -0.99 1.28 12.64
CA LEU A 351 0.14 1.05 11.74
C LEU A 351 -0.01 -0.29 11.03
N TYR A 352 0.39 -0.35 9.76
CA TYR A 352 0.38 -1.57 8.96
C TYR A 352 1.72 -1.71 8.24
N VAL A 353 2.32 -2.90 8.33
CA VAL A 353 3.50 -3.27 7.57
C VAL A 353 3.31 -4.68 7.03
N ASP A 354 3.44 -4.84 5.72
CA ASP A 354 3.62 -6.14 5.09
C ASP A 354 5.12 -6.48 5.13
N LEU A 355 5.48 -7.59 5.77
CA LEU A 355 6.86 -8.07 5.91
C LEU A 355 7.33 -8.88 4.70
N CYS A 356 6.45 -9.17 3.75
CA CYS A 356 6.71 -9.88 2.50
C CYS A 356 7.46 -11.21 2.70
N GLY A 357 7.23 -11.90 3.82
CA GLY A 357 7.97 -13.10 4.20
C GLY A 357 7.87 -14.25 3.20
N THR A 358 6.85 -14.24 2.35
CA THR A 358 6.51 -15.30 1.41
C THR A 358 6.31 -14.78 -0.01
N SER A 359 6.71 -13.54 -0.30
CA SER A 359 6.68 -13.01 -1.65
C SER A 359 7.75 -13.69 -2.51
N LEU A 360 7.36 -14.16 -3.71
CA LEU A 360 8.33 -14.67 -4.70
C LEU A 360 8.98 -13.55 -5.52
N CYS A 361 8.38 -12.35 -5.51
CA CYS A 361 8.82 -11.21 -6.31
C CYS A 361 9.61 -10.18 -5.49
N ALA A 362 9.47 -10.21 -4.16
CA ALA A 362 10.15 -9.29 -3.26
C ALA A 362 10.90 -10.04 -2.15
N ARG A 363 12.05 -9.50 -1.74
CA ARG A 363 12.77 -10.05 -0.58
C ARG A 363 11.98 -9.79 0.70
N PRO A 364 11.97 -10.71 1.68
CA PRO A 364 11.43 -10.44 3.01
C PRO A 364 12.07 -9.20 3.63
N LEU A 365 11.24 -8.34 4.21
CA LEU A 365 11.71 -7.13 4.90
C LEU A 365 12.42 -7.49 6.19
N SER A 366 13.61 -6.95 6.40
CA SER A 366 14.31 -7.11 7.68
C SER A 366 13.57 -6.35 8.80
N ALA A 367 13.75 -6.79 10.05
CA ALA A 367 13.18 -6.08 11.21
C ALA A 367 13.62 -4.60 11.28
N ALA A 368 14.82 -4.28 10.81
CA ALA A 368 15.33 -2.92 10.77
C ALA A 368 14.61 -2.05 9.73
N GLU A 369 14.31 -2.60 8.55
CA GLU A 369 13.54 -1.92 7.50
C GLU A 369 12.07 -1.73 7.93
N ALA A 370 11.46 -2.75 8.53
CA ALA A 370 10.12 -2.66 9.09
C ALA A 370 10.02 -1.58 10.18
N LEU A 371 10.98 -1.50 11.10
CA LEU A 371 11.03 -0.42 12.11
C LEU A 371 11.19 0.97 11.48
N ALA A 372 12.00 1.10 10.42
CA ALA A 372 12.13 2.38 9.72
C ALA A 372 10.79 2.82 9.10
N GLN A 373 10.03 1.88 8.50
CA GLN A 373 8.69 2.18 7.99
C GLN A 373 7.71 2.57 9.10
N LEU A 374 7.69 1.84 10.23
CA LEU A 374 6.86 2.18 11.39
C LEU A 374 7.21 3.57 11.97
N LEU A 375 8.50 3.90 12.07
CA LEU A 375 8.97 5.20 12.58
C LEU A 375 8.57 6.35 11.66
N ARG A 376 8.65 6.17 10.33
CA ARG A 376 8.12 7.14 9.36
C ARG A 376 6.60 7.29 9.48
N GLY A 377 5.90 6.18 9.66
CA GLY A 377 4.45 6.18 9.89
C GLY A 377 4.04 6.96 11.14
N LEU A 378 4.89 6.97 12.17
CA LEU A 378 4.73 7.77 13.39
C LEU A 378 5.18 9.24 13.24
N GLY A 379 5.60 9.66 12.04
CA GLY A 379 6.02 11.03 11.73
C GLY A 379 7.49 11.34 12.03
N THR A 380 8.35 10.32 12.17
CA THR A 380 9.79 10.52 12.38
C THR A 380 10.48 10.84 11.04
N GLU A 381 11.20 11.95 10.96
CA GLU A 381 12.03 12.32 9.81
C GLU A 381 13.17 11.30 9.60
N ASP A 382 13.52 11.01 8.35
CA ASP A 382 14.57 10.04 8.00
C ASP A 382 15.94 10.36 8.64
N SER A 383 16.24 11.65 8.84
CA SER A 383 17.48 12.12 9.50
C SER A 383 17.57 11.72 10.98
N ARG A 384 16.44 11.43 11.63
CA ARG A 384 16.36 11.08 13.06
C ARG A 384 16.25 9.58 13.30
N ILE A 385 16.16 8.77 12.25
CA ILE A 385 16.08 7.31 12.36
C ILE A 385 17.50 6.76 12.54
N PRO A 386 17.81 6.09 13.67
CA PRO A 386 19.13 5.47 13.87
C PRO A 386 19.46 4.45 12.78
N ALA A 387 20.74 4.25 12.47
CA ALA A 387 21.15 3.27 11.46
C ALA A 387 21.01 1.82 11.97
N ASP A 388 21.19 1.61 13.27
CA ASP A 388 21.23 0.30 13.90
C ASP A 388 19.84 -0.19 14.37
N LEU A 389 19.66 -1.51 14.41
CA LEU A 389 18.40 -2.15 14.80
C LEU A 389 18.00 -1.83 16.25
N ALA A 390 18.97 -1.84 17.16
CA ALA A 390 18.72 -1.61 18.59
C ALA A 390 18.25 -0.18 18.85
N GLY A 391 18.91 0.81 18.23
CA GLY A 391 18.53 2.22 18.26
C GLY A 391 17.13 2.46 17.70
N ARG A 392 16.81 1.87 16.53
CA ARG A 392 15.45 1.95 15.96
C ARG A 392 14.39 1.35 16.89
N ALA A 393 14.66 0.17 17.47
CA ALA A 393 13.73 -0.47 18.40
C ALA A 393 13.55 0.34 19.70
N SER A 394 14.62 0.95 20.20
CA SER A 394 14.59 1.81 21.38
C SER A 394 13.76 3.09 21.13
N LEU A 395 13.98 3.76 20.00
CA LEU A 395 13.21 4.93 19.58
C LEU A 395 11.73 4.58 19.40
N TYR A 396 11.44 3.47 18.71
CA TYR A 396 10.09 2.98 18.49
C TYR A 396 9.35 2.73 19.82
N ARG A 397 9.97 2.02 20.77
CA ARG A 397 9.41 1.81 22.11
C ARG A 397 9.21 3.11 22.88
N SER A 398 10.12 4.07 22.74
CA SER A 398 10.02 5.38 23.39
C SER A 398 8.85 6.20 22.84
N LEU A 399 8.60 6.15 21.53
CA LEU A 399 7.48 6.84 20.90
C LEU A 399 6.12 6.22 21.24
N LEU A 400 6.08 4.89 21.41
CA LEU A 400 4.89 4.13 21.76
C LEU A 400 4.60 4.07 23.27
N HIS A 401 5.54 4.52 24.09
CA HIS A 401 5.37 4.55 25.53
C HIS A 401 4.14 5.39 25.92
N GLY A 402 3.23 4.80 26.70
CA GLY A 402 2.00 5.44 27.14
C GLY A 402 0.93 5.64 26.06
N ARG A 403 1.12 5.13 24.83
CA ARG A 403 0.14 5.19 23.74
C ARG A 403 -0.57 3.86 23.54
N ARG A 404 -1.85 3.92 23.18
CA ARG A 404 -2.71 2.81 22.76
C ARG A 404 -2.80 2.78 21.24
N MET A 405 -1.80 2.15 20.63
CA MET A 405 -1.71 1.97 19.19
C MET A 405 -2.03 0.52 18.80
N LEU A 406 -2.58 0.35 17.60
CA LEU A 406 -2.72 -0.95 16.96
C LEU A 406 -1.63 -1.12 15.88
N VAL A 407 -0.85 -2.19 15.96
CA VAL A 407 0.22 -2.48 14.99
C VAL A 407 -0.09 -3.80 14.31
N VAL A 408 -0.23 -3.77 12.98
CA VAL A 408 -0.48 -4.95 12.16
C VAL A 408 0.78 -5.29 11.36
N LEU A 409 1.28 -6.51 11.55
CA LEU A 409 2.48 -7.05 10.90
C LEU A 409 2.08 -8.25 10.03
N ASP A 410 1.91 -8.03 8.74
CA ASP A 410 1.48 -9.09 7.82
C ASP A 410 2.68 -9.90 7.29
N ASP A 411 2.49 -11.21 7.13
CA ASP A 411 3.41 -12.16 6.50
C ASP A 411 4.81 -12.27 7.13
N ALA A 412 4.86 -12.47 8.45
CA ALA A 412 6.10 -12.66 9.20
C ALA A 412 6.75 -14.03 8.93
N VAL A 413 8.08 -14.03 8.76
CA VAL A 413 8.89 -15.24 8.51
C VAL A 413 9.14 -16.02 9.80
N ASN A 414 9.57 -15.34 10.87
CA ASN A 414 9.98 -15.99 12.10
C ASN A 414 9.76 -15.09 13.34
N ALA A 415 9.92 -15.67 14.53
CA ALA A 415 9.75 -14.95 15.80
C ALA A 415 10.82 -13.88 16.01
N ASP A 416 12.05 -14.10 15.55
CA ASP A 416 13.18 -13.16 15.73
C ASP A 416 12.95 -11.84 14.97
N GLN A 417 12.24 -11.89 13.84
CA GLN A 417 11.82 -10.73 13.06
C GLN A 417 10.77 -9.89 13.82
N LEU A 418 9.86 -10.54 14.56
CA LEU A 418 8.78 -9.87 15.27
C LEU A 418 9.22 -9.26 16.61
N ARG A 419 10.14 -9.89 17.35
CA ARG A 419 10.54 -9.43 18.70
C ARG A 419 10.99 -7.95 18.77
N PRO A 420 11.79 -7.41 17.83
CA PRO A 420 12.14 -6.00 17.82
C PRO A 420 10.95 -5.06 17.55
N LEU A 421 9.91 -5.56 16.88
CA LEU A 421 8.71 -4.81 16.48
C LEU A 421 7.62 -4.74 17.55
N ILE A 422 7.78 -5.51 18.64
CA ILE A 422 6.84 -5.55 19.76
C ILE A 422 7.19 -4.40 20.73
N PRO A 423 6.31 -3.38 20.87
CA PRO A 423 6.48 -2.34 21.88
C PRO A 423 6.20 -2.91 23.29
N ARG A 424 6.49 -2.11 24.32
CA ARG A 424 6.06 -2.39 25.69
C ARG A 424 5.06 -1.31 26.10
N GLY A 425 3.89 -1.71 26.58
CA GLY A 425 2.83 -0.81 27.02
C GLY A 425 1.45 -1.25 26.52
N PRO A 426 0.44 -0.34 26.55
CA PRO A 426 -0.96 -0.69 26.30
C PRO A 426 -1.31 -0.77 24.80
N SER A 427 -0.31 -0.85 23.93
CA SER A 427 -0.48 -1.10 22.49
C SER A 427 -0.74 -2.58 22.23
N CYS A 428 -1.34 -2.88 21.08
CA CYS A 428 -1.60 -4.25 20.63
C CYS A 428 -0.88 -4.53 19.31
N VAL A 429 -0.28 -5.72 19.21
CA VAL A 429 0.36 -6.20 17.97
C VAL A 429 -0.43 -7.38 17.44
N LEU A 430 -0.91 -7.26 16.20
CA LEU A 430 -1.50 -8.37 15.45
C LEU A 430 -0.51 -8.76 14.35
N ALA A 431 -0.16 -10.04 14.27
CA ALA A 431 0.73 -10.53 13.22
C ALA A 431 0.12 -11.73 12.48
N THR A 432 0.50 -11.91 11.22
CA THR A 432 0.24 -13.17 10.50
C THR A 432 1.56 -13.88 10.20
N SER A 433 1.55 -15.21 10.21
CA SER A 433 2.71 -15.99 9.80
C SER A 433 2.27 -17.31 9.15
N ARG A 434 3.13 -17.86 8.30
CA ARG A 434 2.97 -19.22 7.75
C ARG A 434 3.74 -20.27 8.55
N GLN A 435 4.44 -19.87 9.62
CA GLN A 435 5.11 -20.78 10.54
C GLN A 435 4.48 -20.69 11.92
N ARG A 436 4.57 -21.79 12.68
CA ARG A 436 4.17 -21.79 14.09
C ARG A 436 5.21 -21.06 14.93
N LEU A 437 4.90 -19.84 15.37
CA LEU A 437 5.79 -19.01 16.18
C LEU A 437 5.74 -19.35 17.68
N THR A 438 5.88 -20.63 18.02
CA THR A 438 5.82 -21.15 19.41
C THR A 438 6.84 -20.47 20.33
N GLY A 439 8.02 -20.17 19.81
CA GLY A 439 9.07 -19.45 20.55
C GLY A 439 8.68 -18.02 20.96
N LEU A 440 7.70 -17.40 20.30
CA LEU A 440 7.14 -16.09 20.68
C LEU A 440 6.07 -16.25 21.76
N ALA A 441 5.28 -17.32 21.71
CA ALA A 441 4.29 -17.63 22.75
C ALA A 441 4.96 -17.92 24.10
N VAL A 442 6.03 -18.72 24.10
CA VAL A 442 6.73 -19.15 25.32
C VAL A 442 7.51 -18.01 25.97
N ARG A 443 8.24 -17.20 25.19
CA ARG A 443 9.13 -16.16 25.73
C ARG A 443 8.44 -14.80 25.90
N ASP A 444 7.53 -14.47 25.00
CA ASP A 444 6.95 -13.12 24.89
C ASP A 444 5.43 -13.12 25.19
N GLY A 445 4.85 -14.27 25.57
CA GLY A 445 3.45 -14.38 25.97
C GLY A 445 2.42 -14.22 24.84
N ALA A 446 2.87 -14.36 23.59
CA ALA A 446 2.01 -14.19 22.43
C ALA A 446 0.88 -15.24 22.37
N GLN A 447 -0.33 -14.78 22.03
CA GLN A 447 -1.50 -15.60 21.81
C GLN A 447 -1.51 -16.11 20.37
N LEU A 448 -1.34 -17.41 20.18
CA LEU A 448 -1.36 -18.04 18.85
C LEU A 448 -2.78 -18.47 18.48
N VAL A 449 -3.19 -18.13 17.27
CA VAL A 449 -4.48 -18.51 16.68
C VAL A 449 -4.22 -19.29 15.41
N ARG A 450 -4.43 -20.60 15.47
CA ARG A 450 -4.34 -21.47 14.30
C ARG A 450 -5.61 -21.37 13.47
N LEU A 451 -5.48 -20.91 12.23
CA LEU A 451 -6.54 -20.91 11.23
C LEU A 451 -6.39 -22.15 10.34
N GLY A 452 -7.37 -23.05 10.38
CA GLY A 452 -7.52 -24.17 9.44
C GLY A 452 -8.37 -23.77 8.22
N PRO A 453 -8.66 -24.66 7.26
CA PRO A 453 -9.65 -24.42 6.20
C PRO A 453 -11.03 -24.02 6.75
N LEU A 454 -11.89 -23.43 5.92
CA LEU A 454 -13.28 -23.14 6.29
C LEU A 454 -14.07 -24.45 6.38
N ASP A 455 -15.10 -24.47 7.22
CA ASP A 455 -16.02 -25.60 7.25
C ASP A 455 -16.84 -25.68 5.93
N GLU A 456 -17.50 -26.81 5.68
CA GLU A 456 -18.28 -26.99 4.43
C GLU A 456 -19.38 -25.92 4.28
N ALA A 457 -20.04 -25.52 5.38
CA ALA A 457 -21.16 -24.59 5.34
C ALA A 457 -20.71 -23.14 5.08
N GLU A 458 -19.66 -22.69 5.74
CA GLU A 458 -18.98 -21.41 5.54
C GLU A 458 -18.37 -21.32 4.13
N SER A 459 -17.78 -22.41 3.65
CA SER A 459 -17.22 -22.49 2.30
C SER A 459 -18.28 -22.34 1.21
N VAL A 460 -19.43 -23.01 1.37
CA VAL A 460 -20.55 -22.88 0.43
C VAL A 460 -21.11 -21.45 0.47
N ARG A 461 -21.26 -20.85 1.67
CA ARG A 461 -21.70 -19.45 1.79
C ARG A 461 -20.77 -18.48 1.06
N LEU A 462 -19.45 -18.63 1.26
CA LEU A 462 -18.45 -17.82 0.55
C LEU A 462 -18.58 -17.93 -0.97
N LEU A 463 -18.76 -19.17 -1.47
CA LEU A 463 -18.91 -19.44 -2.90
C LEU A 463 -20.22 -18.85 -3.46
N SER A 464 -21.33 -18.97 -2.74
CA SER A 464 -22.63 -18.41 -3.11
C SER A 464 -22.65 -16.89 -3.12
N ASP A 465 -22.07 -16.25 -2.10
CA ASP A 465 -22.05 -14.79 -1.95
C ASP A 465 -21.22 -14.13 -3.06
N LEU A 466 -20.09 -14.74 -3.43
CA LEU A 466 -19.20 -14.23 -4.47
C LEU A 466 -19.59 -14.67 -5.88
N GLY A 467 -20.23 -15.83 -6.03
CA GLY A 467 -20.64 -16.40 -7.31
C GLY A 467 -21.88 -15.76 -7.94
N GLY A 468 -22.30 -14.57 -7.50
CA GLY A 468 -23.37 -13.79 -8.11
C GLY A 468 -24.76 -14.43 -8.08
N GLY A 469 -25.04 -15.27 -7.07
CA GLY A 469 -26.35 -15.94 -6.92
C GLY A 469 -26.57 -17.16 -7.83
N ARG A 470 -25.55 -17.61 -8.57
CA ARG A 470 -25.62 -18.80 -9.45
C ARG A 470 -25.60 -20.14 -8.70
N LEU A 471 -25.29 -20.12 -7.41
CA LEU A 471 -25.16 -21.29 -6.55
C LEU A 471 -25.96 -21.07 -5.27
N HIS A 472 -26.85 -22.01 -4.95
CA HIS A 472 -27.58 -22.00 -3.68
C HIS A 472 -26.87 -22.86 -2.63
N ALA A 473 -27.08 -22.53 -1.36
CA ALA A 473 -26.39 -23.18 -0.24
C ALA A 473 -26.68 -24.69 -0.09
N GLN A 474 -27.72 -25.20 -0.75
CA GLN A 474 -28.12 -26.60 -0.75
C GLN A 474 -27.75 -27.34 -2.05
N ASP A 475 -27.06 -26.69 -2.99
CA ASP A 475 -26.70 -27.30 -4.26
C ASP A 475 -25.59 -28.38 -4.07
N PRO A 476 -25.82 -29.65 -4.45
CA PRO A 476 -24.79 -30.69 -4.37
C PRO A 476 -23.53 -30.36 -5.20
N VAL A 477 -23.66 -29.54 -6.25
CA VAL A 477 -22.53 -29.09 -7.07
C VAL A 477 -21.64 -28.11 -6.29
N ALA A 478 -22.23 -27.24 -5.46
CA ALA A 478 -21.47 -26.33 -4.60
C ALA A 478 -20.62 -27.10 -3.58
N LEU A 479 -21.21 -28.11 -2.93
CA LEU A 479 -20.48 -29.00 -2.02
C LEU A 479 -19.34 -29.75 -2.71
N ARG A 480 -19.57 -30.22 -3.94
CA ARG A 480 -18.52 -30.87 -4.75
C ARG A 480 -17.37 -29.92 -5.05
N LEU A 481 -17.66 -28.67 -5.46
CA LEU A 481 -16.64 -27.64 -5.70
C LEU A 481 -15.85 -27.30 -4.43
N VAL A 482 -16.54 -27.18 -3.29
CA VAL A 482 -15.91 -26.92 -1.99
C VAL A 482 -14.92 -28.02 -1.63
N ARG A 483 -15.30 -29.29 -1.81
CA ARG A 483 -14.41 -30.44 -1.57
C ARG A 483 -13.21 -30.44 -2.52
N LEU A 484 -13.41 -30.11 -3.80
CA LEU A 484 -12.32 -30.01 -4.78
C LEU A 484 -11.35 -28.86 -4.44
N CYS A 485 -11.84 -27.78 -3.83
CA CYS A 485 -11.03 -26.66 -3.34
C CYS A 485 -10.42 -26.89 -1.94
N GLY A 486 -10.80 -27.99 -1.26
CA GLY A 486 -10.38 -28.31 0.10
C GLY A 486 -10.76 -27.25 1.14
N GLY A 487 -11.83 -26.48 0.93
CA GLY A 487 -12.26 -25.44 1.90
C GLY A 487 -11.27 -24.28 2.09
N LEU A 488 -10.29 -24.10 1.19
CA LEU A 488 -9.36 -22.96 1.24
C LEU A 488 -10.03 -21.70 0.66
N PRO A 489 -10.12 -20.59 1.43
CA PRO A 489 -10.73 -19.35 0.96
C PRO A 489 -10.15 -18.82 -0.35
N LEU A 490 -8.83 -18.89 -0.54
CA LEU A 490 -8.21 -18.44 -1.79
C LEU A 490 -8.71 -19.24 -3.01
N ALA A 491 -8.74 -20.57 -2.91
CA ALA A 491 -9.23 -21.44 -3.99
C ALA A 491 -10.72 -21.21 -4.27
N LEU A 492 -11.53 -21.05 -3.22
CA LEU A 492 -12.97 -20.76 -3.34
C LEU A 492 -13.23 -19.41 -4.01
N ARG A 493 -12.43 -18.38 -3.71
CA ARG A 493 -12.55 -17.07 -4.35
C ARG A 493 -12.19 -17.11 -5.83
N ILE A 494 -11.13 -17.84 -6.19
CA ILE A 494 -10.75 -18.03 -7.60
C ILE A 494 -11.86 -18.78 -8.35
N ALA A 495 -12.43 -19.84 -7.75
CA ALA A 495 -13.54 -20.57 -8.34
C ALA A 495 -14.80 -19.69 -8.48
N ALA A 496 -15.12 -18.87 -7.46
CA ALA A 496 -16.24 -17.93 -7.51
C ALA A 496 -16.06 -16.89 -8.63
N GLU A 497 -14.86 -16.31 -8.75
CA GLU A 497 -14.54 -15.34 -9.79
C GLU A 497 -14.63 -15.96 -11.18
N GLN A 498 -14.13 -17.18 -11.38
CA GLN A 498 -14.27 -17.89 -12.66
C GLN A 498 -15.74 -18.17 -13.01
N LEU A 499 -16.59 -18.46 -12.02
CA LEU A 499 -18.04 -18.61 -12.23
C LEU A 499 -18.73 -17.28 -12.56
N ALA A 500 -18.29 -16.18 -11.96
CA ALA A 500 -18.82 -14.84 -12.23
C ALA A 500 -18.39 -14.34 -13.62
N ALA A 501 -17.12 -14.51 -13.98
CA ALA A 501 -16.54 -14.07 -15.25
C ALA A 501 -17.00 -14.89 -16.46
N ARG A 502 -17.41 -16.16 -16.26
CA ARG A 502 -17.84 -17.08 -17.33
C ARG A 502 -19.31 -17.47 -17.19
N PRO A 503 -20.25 -16.58 -17.57
CA PRO A 503 -21.70 -16.83 -17.43
C PRO A 503 -22.17 -18.07 -18.21
N ASN A 504 -21.51 -18.42 -19.32
CA ASN A 504 -21.88 -19.57 -20.16
C ASN A 504 -21.43 -20.94 -19.60
N VAL A 505 -20.52 -20.96 -18.63
CA VAL A 505 -20.03 -22.20 -18.01
C VAL A 505 -20.89 -22.50 -16.79
N SER A 506 -21.42 -23.72 -16.69
CA SER A 506 -22.16 -24.16 -15.51
C SER A 506 -21.22 -24.55 -14.38
N ALA A 507 -21.68 -24.45 -13.13
CA ALA A 507 -20.89 -24.88 -11.97
C ALA A 507 -20.52 -26.38 -12.03
N ALA A 508 -21.39 -27.21 -12.63
CA ALA A 508 -21.11 -28.63 -12.84
C ALA A 508 -19.96 -28.84 -13.84
N ALA A 509 -19.93 -28.07 -14.93
CA ALA A 509 -18.83 -28.13 -15.89
C ALA A 509 -17.50 -27.70 -15.25
N LEU A 510 -17.51 -26.67 -14.38
CA LEU A 510 -16.33 -26.27 -13.63
C LEU A 510 -15.86 -27.35 -12.65
N ALA A 511 -16.81 -27.99 -11.94
CA ALA A 511 -16.50 -29.10 -11.03
C ALA A 511 -15.88 -30.30 -11.78
N GLU A 512 -16.33 -30.58 -13.00
CA GLU A 512 -15.73 -31.61 -13.85
C GLU A 512 -14.31 -31.23 -14.30
N GLN A 513 -14.07 -29.96 -14.64
CA GLN A 513 -12.71 -29.48 -14.97
C GLN A 513 -11.73 -29.61 -13.80
N TYR A 514 -12.22 -29.42 -12.57
CA TYR A 514 -11.43 -29.61 -11.36
C TYR A 514 -11.35 -31.08 -10.91
N SER A 515 -12.15 -31.99 -11.46
CA SER A 515 -12.16 -33.40 -11.03
C SER A 515 -10.81 -34.08 -11.31
N ALA A 516 -10.17 -33.75 -12.43
CA ALA A 516 -8.82 -34.23 -12.77
C ALA A 516 -7.79 -33.65 -11.77
N GLU A 517 -7.01 -34.53 -11.13
CA GLU A 517 -5.94 -34.09 -10.21
C GLU A 517 -4.82 -33.37 -10.97
N ARG A 518 -4.45 -33.88 -12.16
CA ARG A 518 -3.43 -33.29 -13.01
C ARG A 518 -3.89 -31.94 -13.57
N GLY A 519 -3.09 -30.90 -13.30
CA GLY A 519 -3.36 -29.53 -13.75
C GLY A 519 -4.50 -28.84 -12.99
N ARG A 520 -4.98 -29.41 -11.86
CA ARG A 520 -5.99 -28.74 -11.02
C ARG A 520 -5.48 -27.42 -10.48
N LEU A 521 -4.23 -27.38 -10.03
CA LEU A 521 -3.61 -26.19 -9.48
C LEU A 521 -3.41 -25.10 -10.54
N ASP A 522 -3.15 -25.47 -11.79
CA ASP A 522 -3.04 -24.52 -12.91
C ASP A 522 -4.39 -23.88 -13.26
N ARG A 523 -5.47 -24.63 -13.06
CA ARG A 523 -6.84 -24.13 -13.25
C ARG A 523 -7.31 -23.26 -12.08
N LEU A 524 -6.72 -23.39 -10.89
CA LEU A 524 -6.95 -22.53 -9.72
C LEU A 524 -5.99 -21.32 -9.73
N ALA A 525 -5.98 -20.61 -10.85
CA ALA A 525 -5.23 -19.39 -11.07
C ALA A 525 -6.15 -18.30 -11.67
N VAL A 526 -5.73 -17.04 -11.51
CA VAL A 526 -6.33 -15.89 -12.17
C VAL A 526 -5.45 -15.52 -13.35
N GLU A 527 -6.02 -15.35 -14.54
CA GLU A 527 -5.27 -15.10 -15.79
C GLU A 527 -4.47 -13.78 -15.73
N ASP A 528 -4.99 -12.77 -15.04
CA ASP A 528 -4.37 -11.43 -14.93
C ASP A 528 -3.37 -11.29 -13.76
N ASP A 529 -3.34 -12.24 -12.81
CA ASP A 529 -2.45 -12.18 -11.64
C ASP A 529 -1.95 -13.56 -11.21
N ALA A 530 -0.78 -13.93 -11.74
CA ALA A 530 -0.09 -15.17 -11.41
C ALA A 530 0.39 -15.25 -9.95
N ALA A 531 0.51 -14.12 -9.23
CA ALA A 531 0.89 -14.11 -7.82
C ALA A 531 -0.26 -14.58 -6.92
N THR A 532 -1.51 -14.41 -7.36
CA THR A 532 -2.73 -14.82 -6.65
C THR A 532 -3.13 -16.28 -6.97
N SER A 533 -2.28 -17.05 -7.65
CA SER A 533 -2.48 -18.48 -7.90
C SER A 533 -2.22 -19.35 -6.67
N VAL A 534 -3.05 -20.38 -6.48
CA VAL A 534 -2.86 -21.38 -5.42
C VAL A 534 -1.50 -22.08 -5.55
N ARG A 535 -1.06 -22.36 -6.79
CA ARG A 535 0.26 -22.96 -7.06
C ARG A 535 1.38 -22.06 -6.54
N THR A 536 1.37 -20.79 -6.93
CA THR A 536 2.41 -19.81 -6.57
C THR A 536 2.51 -19.65 -5.05
N VAL A 537 1.36 -19.62 -4.38
CA VAL A 537 1.26 -19.50 -2.92
C VAL A 537 1.83 -20.73 -2.20
N PHE A 538 1.62 -21.95 -2.72
CA PHE A 538 2.24 -23.16 -2.20
C PHE A 538 3.72 -23.27 -2.53
N GLU A 539 4.13 -22.88 -3.74
CA GLU A 539 5.52 -22.92 -4.19
C GLU A 539 6.40 -22.03 -3.32
N SER A 540 5.91 -20.84 -2.94
CA SER A 540 6.57 -19.99 -1.94
C SER A 540 6.81 -20.71 -0.60
N SER A 541 5.81 -21.41 -0.09
CA SER A 541 5.91 -22.13 1.19
C SER A 541 6.87 -23.32 1.09
N TYR A 542 6.97 -23.94 -0.09
CA TYR A 542 7.90 -25.03 -0.38
C TYR A 542 9.35 -24.54 -0.54
N LEU A 543 9.57 -23.42 -1.23
CA LEU A 543 10.91 -22.84 -1.42
C LEU A 543 11.52 -22.32 -0.11
N ALA A 544 10.70 -21.99 0.89
CA ALA A 544 11.15 -21.62 2.22
C ALA A 544 11.69 -22.80 3.05
N LEU A 545 11.48 -24.05 2.61
CA LEU A 545 11.93 -25.23 3.36
C LEU A 545 13.46 -25.47 3.23
N PRO A 546 14.10 -25.99 4.29
CA PRO A 546 15.43 -26.58 4.18
C PRO A 546 15.46 -27.71 3.15
N ALA A 547 16.60 -27.88 2.48
CA ALA A 547 16.75 -28.85 1.38
C ALA A 547 16.33 -30.28 1.74
N GLU A 548 16.61 -30.73 2.96
CA GLU A 548 16.24 -32.07 3.44
C GLU A 548 14.73 -32.22 3.64
N ALA A 549 14.07 -31.21 4.18
CA ALA A 549 12.61 -31.19 4.36
C ALA A 549 11.89 -31.06 3.02
N ALA A 550 12.41 -30.24 2.10
CA ALA A 550 11.90 -30.15 0.72
C ALA A 550 12.01 -31.50 0.00
N ARG A 551 13.11 -32.22 0.19
CA ARG A 551 13.29 -33.58 -0.35
C ARG A 551 12.31 -34.57 0.27
N MET A 552 12.14 -34.56 1.59
CA MET A 552 11.13 -35.37 2.28
C MET A 552 9.73 -35.08 1.72
N PHE A 553 9.36 -33.81 1.57
CA PHE A 553 8.07 -33.39 1.02
C PHE A 553 7.81 -33.96 -0.38
N ARG A 554 8.81 -33.93 -1.28
CA ARG A 554 8.71 -34.55 -2.61
C ARG A 554 8.47 -36.06 -2.54
N TYR A 555 9.19 -36.77 -1.67
CA TYR A 555 9.00 -38.22 -1.54
C TYR A 555 7.68 -38.59 -0.87
N LEU A 556 7.18 -37.78 0.07
CA LEU A 556 5.85 -37.95 0.66
C LEU A 556 4.74 -37.78 -0.38
N GLY A 557 4.95 -36.97 -1.43
CA GLY A 557 4.04 -36.86 -2.57
C GLY A 557 3.81 -38.17 -3.35
N LEU A 558 4.68 -39.17 -3.20
CA LEU A 558 4.52 -40.50 -3.79
C LEU A 558 3.59 -41.41 -2.96
N HIS A 559 3.27 -41.03 -1.72
CA HIS A 559 2.41 -41.79 -0.83
C HIS A 559 0.95 -41.69 -1.28
N ARG A 560 0.32 -42.84 -1.52
CA ARG A 560 -1.07 -42.91 -2.03
C ARG A 560 -2.14 -42.94 -0.93
N GLY A 561 -1.76 -43.20 0.32
CA GLY A 561 -2.70 -43.21 1.44
C GLY A 561 -2.91 -41.82 2.05
N ASP A 562 -4.08 -41.63 2.66
CA ASP A 562 -4.44 -40.37 3.34
C ASP A 562 -3.68 -40.14 4.64
N VAL A 563 -3.07 -41.18 5.20
CA VAL A 563 -2.37 -41.15 6.49
C VAL A 563 -0.93 -41.59 6.31
N ILE A 564 -0.01 -40.71 6.68
CA ILE A 564 1.43 -40.92 6.62
C ILE A 564 1.92 -41.22 8.04
N THR A 565 2.61 -42.33 8.21
CA THR A 565 3.30 -42.65 9.47
C THR A 565 4.76 -42.21 9.41
N VAL A 566 5.40 -42.03 10.58
CA VAL A 566 6.85 -41.76 10.63
C VAL A 566 7.65 -42.87 9.93
N GLY A 567 7.21 -44.13 10.06
CA GLY A 567 7.83 -45.27 9.38
C GLY A 567 7.72 -45.18 7.85
N SER A 568 6.55 -44.84 7.34
CA SER A 568 6.33 -44.64 5.89
C SER A 568 7.19 -43.48 5.36
N ALA A 569 7.29 -42.37 6.11
CA ALA A 569 8.11 -41.22 5.74
C ALA A 569 9.62 -41.54 5.72
N ALA A 570 10.10 -42.25 6.75
CA ALA A 570 11.48 -42.73 6.83
C ALA A 570 11.81 -43.67 5.66
N ALA A 571 10.92 -44.61 5.36
CA ALA A 571 11.07 -45.54 4.25
C ALA A 571 11.12 -44.83 2.89
N LEU A 572 10.26 -43.84 2.65
CA LEU A 572 10.20 -43.08 1.40
C LEU A 572 11.41 -42.17 1.20
N SER A 573 11.86 -41.48 2.25
CA SER A 573 13.02 -40.57 2.17
C SER A 573 14.38 -41.25 2.34
N GLY A 574 14.41 -42.47 2.87
CA GLY A 574 15.63 -43.27 3.02
C GLY A 574 16.47 -42.84 4.20
N VAL A 575 15.85 -42.19 5.18
CA VAL A 575 16.49 -41.70 6.40
C VAL A 575 16.05 -42.55 7.60
N GLY A 576 16.81 -42.50 8.68
CA GLY A 576 16.45 -43.15 9.94
C GLY A 576 15.21 -42.52 10.59
N TRP A 577 14.57 -43.26 11.51
CA TRP A 577 13.39 -42.78 12.23
C TRP A 577 13.67 -41.47 13.00
N ASP A 578 14.86 -41.38 13.62
CA ASP A 578 15.33 -40.22 14.39
C ASP A 578 15.50 -38.95 13.55
N THR A 579 15.77 -39.09 12.24
CA THR A 579 15.87 -37.97 11.31
C THR A 579 14.53 -37.66 10.65
N ALA A 580 13.70 -38.68 10.40
CA ALA A 580 12.40 -38.50 9.76
C ALA A 580 11.44 -37.70 10.64
N ARG A 581 11.47 -37.91 11.96
CA ARG A 581 10.54 -37.22 12.87
C ARG A 581 10.75 -35.69 12.91
N PRO A 582 11.95 -35.15 13.16
CA PRO A 582 12.19 -33.71 13.13
C PRO A 582 11.83 -33.07 11.77
N LEU A 583 12.08 -33.77 10.66
CA LEU A 583 11.72 -33.28 9.33
C LEU A 583 10.19 -33.21 9.14
N LEU A 584 9.44 -34.19 9.65
CA LEU A 584 7.98 -34.16 9.64
C LEU A 584 7.44 -33.05 10.54
N ASP A 585 8.01 -32.86 11.72
CA ASP A 585 7.63 -31.78 12.63
C ASP A 585 7.84 -30.41 11.96
N LEU A 586 8.94 -30.22 11.22
CA LEU A 586 9.20 -28.99 10.45
C LEU A 586 8.16 -28.75 9.33
N LEU A 587 7.69 -29.82 8.66
CA LEU A 587 6.62 -29.72 7.67
C LEU A 587 5.27 -29.35 8.31
N VAL A 588 5.02 -29.84 9.54
CA VAL A 588 3.85 -29.45 10.34
C VAL A 588 3.94 -28.01 10.82
N GLU A 589 5.12 -27.55 11.24
CA GLU A 589 5.40 -26.17 11.62
C GLU A 589 5.19 -25.20 10.46
N SER A 590 5.46 -25.62 9.23
CA SER A 590 5.25 -24.85 8.00
C SER A 590 3.83 -24.99 7.41
N HIS A 591 2.91 -25.69 8.11
CA HIS A 591 1.54 -25.96 7.68
C HIS A 591 1.41 -26.65 6.30
N LEU A 592 2.44 -27.38 5.88
CA LEU A 592 2.39 -28.25 4.69
C LEU A 592 1.87 -29.65 5.01
N LEU A 593 1.84 -29.99 6.30
CA LEU A 593 1.36 -31.25 6.82
C LEU A 593 0.53 -30.98 8.09
N ASP A 594 -0.54 -31.75 8.28
CA ASP A 594 -1.34 -31.71 9.50
C ASP A 594 -0.98 -32.90 10.40
N ASP A 595 -0.80 -32.63 11.69
CA ASP A 595 -0.68 -33.66 12.71
C ASP A 595 -2.08 -34.22 13.02
N ALA A 596 -2.29 -35.49 12.65
CA ALA A 596 -3.53 -36.22 12.89
C ALA A 596 -3.49 -37.03 14.20
N GLY A 597 -2.44 -36.85 15.01
CA GLY A 597 -2.24 -37.51 16.29
C GLY A 597 -1.68 -38.93 16.14
N ARG A 598 -1.27 -39.53 17.27
CA ARG A 598 -0.73 -40.90 17.35
C ARG A 598 0.38 -41.20 16.33
N GLN A 599 1.31 -40.27 16.10
CA GLN A 599 2.42 -40.45 15.15
C GLN A 599 1.97 -40.53 13.68
N THR A 600 0.80 -39.96 13.38
CA THR A 600 0.23 -39.95 12.03
C THR A 600 0.04 -38.53 11.53
N PHE A 601 0.29 -38.36 10.24
CA PHE A 601 0.27 -37.08 9.56
C PHE A 601 -0.57 -37.15 8.30
N ARG A 602 -1.11 -36.02 7.87
CA ARG A 602 -1.96 -35.93 6.68
C ARG A 602 -1.58 -34.73 5.83
N PHE A 603 -1.73 -34.88 4.52
CA PHE A 603 -1.73 -33.73 3.63
C PHE A 603 -3.13 -33.13 3.56
N HIS A 604 -3.18 -31.82 3.39
CA HIS A 604 -4.35 -31.18 2.83
C HIS A 604 -4.51 -31.57 1.34
N ASP A 605 -5.74 -31.75 0.85
CA ASP A 605 -6.00 -32.31 -0.49
C ASP A 605 -5.25 -31.60 -1.62
N LEU A 606 -5.27 -30.25 -1.64
CA LEU A 606 -4.55 -29.48 -2.65
C LEU A 606 -3.03 -29.50 -2.45
N ILE A 607 -2.54 -29.62 -1.22
CA ILE A 607 -1.10 -29.73 -0.93
C ILE A 607 -0.59 -31.12 -1.34
N ARG A 608 -1.42 -32.17 -1.20
CA ARG A 608 -1.12 -33.52 -1.68
C ARG A 608 -0.88 -33.53 -3.20
N ILE A 609 -1.76 -32.85 -3.95
CA ILE A 609 -1.61 -32.72 -5.41
C ILE A 609 -0.31 -31.97 -5.74
N PHE A 610 -0.04 -30.86 -5.04
CA PHE A 610 1.21 -30.12 -5.22
C PHE A 610 2.45 -30.97 -4.91
N ALA A 611 2.44 -31.72 -3.80
CA ALA A 611 3.52 -32.62 -3.42
C ALA A 611 3.76 -33.72 -4.47
N ALA A 612 2.69 -34.27 -5.05
CA ALA A 612 2.78 -35.27 -6.11
C ALA A 612 3.42 -34.69 -7.40
N GLU A 613 3.04 -33.47 -7.80
CA GLU A 613 3.67 -32.78 -8.93
C GLU A 613 5.15 -32.45 -8.63
N CYS A 614 5.48 -32.03 -7.41
CA CYS A 614 6.87 -31.83 -7.00
C CYS A 614 7.67 -33.15 -7.01
N ALA A 615 7.04 -34.28 -6.71
CA ALA A 615 7.67 -35.59 -6.80
C ALA A 615 8.07 -35.93 -8.25
N GLU A 616 7.28 -35.50 -9.24
CA GLU A 616 7.59 -35.73 -10.66
C GLU A 616 8.87 -35.01 -11.12
N ARG A 617 9.30 -33.95 -10.41
CA ARG A 617 10.57 -33.26 -10.65
C ARG A 617 11.80 -34.12 -10.32
N GLU A 618 11.64 -35.19 -9.53
CA GLU A 618 12.73 -36.12 -9.21
C GLU A 618 12.96 -37.16 -10.34
N PRO A 619 14.21 -37.54 -10.61
CA PRO A 619 14.54 -38.60 -11.57
C PRO A 619 13.76 -39.89 -11.29
N LEU A 620 13.24 -40.50 -12.35
CA LEU A 620 12.44 -41.74 -12.26
C LEU A 620 13.11 -42.87 -11.46
N PRO A 621 14.44 -43.13 -11.57
CA PRO A 621 15.10 -44.18 -10.78
C PRO A 621 15.03 -43.94 -9.27
N LEU A 622 15.15 -42.68 -8.83
CA LEU A 622 15.10 -42.33 -7.41
C LEU A 622 13.68 -42.48 -6.84
N ARG A 623 12.65 -42.16 -7.65
CA ARG A 623 11.25 -42.39 -7.28
C ARG A 623 10.92 -43.87 -7.13
N GLN A 624 11.36 -44.70 -8.09
CA GLN A 624 11.15 -46.15 -8.03
C GLN A 624 11.85 -46.75 -6.80
N ALA A 625 13.08 -46.34 -6.51
CA ALA A 625 13.79 -46.78 -5.32
C ALA A 625 13.07 -46.38 -4.02
N ALA A 626 12.46 -45.19 -3.96
CA ALA A 626 11.67 -44.75 -2.80
C ALA A 626 10.40 -45.59 -2.60
N LEU A 627 9.66 -45.88 -3.68
CA LEU A 627 8.48 -46.73 -3.63
C LEU A 627 8.82 -48.17 -3.23
N THR A 628 9.92 -48.73 -3.75
CA THR A 628 10.39 -50.07 -3.36
C THR A 628 10.73 -50.13 -1.87
N ARG A 629 11.38 -49.10 -1.32
CA ARG A 629 11.66 -49.01 0.13
C ARG A 629 10.38 -48.94 0.96
N LEU A 630 9.37 -48.19 0.52
CA LEU A 630 8.07 -48.14 1.19
C LEU A 630 7.39 -49.52 1.21
N LEU A 631 7.31 -50.19 0.06
CA LEU A 631 6.71 -51.53 -0.05
C LEU A 631 7.42 -52.54 0.86
N GLN A 632 8.75 -52.49 0.93
CA GLN A 632 9.54 -53.33 1.83
C GLN A 632 9.29 -53.01 3.32
N ALA A 633 9.11 -51.74 3.67
CA ALA A 633 8.81 -51.32 5.04
C ALA A 633 7.38 -51.73 5.47
N GLU A 634 6.40 -51.63 4.57
CA GLU A 634 5.02 -52.08 4.81
C GLU A 634 4.94 -53.60 4.97
N GLN A 635 5.75 -54.37 4.23
CA GLN A 635 5.85 -55.83 4.37
C GLN A 635 6.52 -56.28 5.68
N ARG A 636 7.34 -55.42 6.32
CA ARG A 636 8.04 -55.72 7.58
C ARG A 636 7.21 -55.37 8.83
N LEU A 637 6.10 -54.67 8.70
CA LEU A 637 5.19 -54.37 9.80
C LEU A 637 4.30 -55.60 10.10
N PRO A 638 4.41 -56.22 11.30
CA PRO A 638 3.55 -57.34 11.64
C PRO A 638 2.11 -56.84 11.83
N GLY A 639 1.20 -57.21 10.91
CA GLY A 639 -0.25 -57.17 11.18
C GLY A 639 -1.19 -56.41 10.24
N ARG A 640 -0.77 -55.89 9.08
CA ARG A 640 -1.73 -55.38 8.07
C ARG A 640 -1.73 -56.24 6.80
N ARG A 641 -2.81 -57.01 6.63
CA ARG A 641 -3.13 -57.73 5.40
C ARG A 641 -3.12 -56.76 4.21
N ALA A 642 -2.42 -57.16 3.15
CA ALA A 642 -2.41 -56.48 1.86
C ALA A 642 -3.83 -56.29 1.33
N VAL A 643 -4.18 -55.07 0.94
CA VAL A 643 -5.31 -54.81 0.04
C VAL A 643 -4.78 -54.97 -1.39
N PRO A 644 -5.45 -55.70 -2.30
CA PRO A 644 -4.89 -56.02 -3.60
C PRO A 644 -4.77 -54.78 -4.49
N VAL A 645 -3.62 -54.67 -5.16
CA VAL A 645 -3.38 -53.76 -6.28
C VAL A 645 -4.20 -54.25 -7.48
N ALA A 646 -5.34 -53.61 -7.76
CA ALA A 646 -6.00 -53.75 -9.06
C ALA A 646 -5.27 -52.88 -10.09
N GLY A 647 -4.55 -53.54 -11.00
CA GLY A 647 -3.89 -52.92 -12.13
C GLY A 647 -4.88 -52.27 -13.09
N ARG A 648 -4.60 -51.02 -13.48
CA ARG A 648 -5.06 -50.47 -14.76
C ARG A 648 -3.94 -50.73 -15.75
N ASP A 649 -4.14 -51.71 -16.63
CA ASP A 649 -3.70 -51.71 -18.03
C ASP A 649 -4.15 -53.00 -18.71
N ALA A 650 -5.18 -52.89 -19.55
CA ALA A 650 -5.39 -53.61 -20.82
C ALA A 650 -6.88 -53.56 -21.22
N ALA A 651 -7.21 -52.77 -22.24
CA ALA A 651 -8.11 -53.13 -23.36
C ALA A 651 -8.62 -51.86 -24.07
N CYS A 652 -8.01 -51.52 -25.22
CA CYS A 652 -8.69 -50.97 -26.39
C CYS A 652 -7.73 -51.01 -27.59
N ALA A 653 -7.47 -52.22 -28.10
CA ALA A 653 -7.05 -52.44 -29.47
C ALA A 653 -8.18 -53.21 -30.15
N GLY A 654 -9.06 -52.48 -30.86
CA GLY A 654 -10.11 -53.05 -31.69
C GLY A 654 -9.60 -53.16 -33.12
N ALA A 655 -9.41 -54.40 -33.57
CA ALA A 655 -9.21 -54.73 -34.98
C ALA A 655 -10.58 -54.98 -35.65
N VAL A 656 -10.77 -54.33 -36.79
CA VAL A 656 -11.86 -54.55 -37.76
C VAL A 656 -11.66 -55.89 -38.48
N PRO A 657 -12.75 -56.60 -38.82
CA PRO A 657 -12.76 -57.31 -40.10
C PRO A 657 -14.01 -57.04 -40.95
N LEU A 658 -13.73 -56.99 -42.26
CA LEU A 658 -14.55 -56.90 -43.47
C LEU A 658 -15.06 -55.52 -43.89
#